data_AF-A0ABD2NQ34-F1
#
_entry.id   AF-A0ABD2NQ34-F1
#
_cell.length_a   1.000
_cell.length_b   1.000
_cell.length_c   1.000
_cell.angle_alpha   90.00
_cell.angle_beta   90.00
_cell.angle_gamma   90.00
#
_symmetry.space_group_name_H-M   'P 1'
#
loop_
_entity.id
_entity.type
_entity.pdbx_description
1 polymer ?
#
loop_
_entity_poly.entity_id
_entity_poly.type
_entity_poly.pdbx_seq_one_letter_code
_entity_poly.pdbx_strand_id
1 'polypeptide(L)'
;MNIGISFLATLLYLTSVLGAPPSTTQSWVTVPSESKDVLDVEGPPQSEAEKKVPKISSMNVETNVTNRFATTVVTSKVKNFDEKPQEATFSVVLPETAYISGFVMEIDGKKYKAYVQEKEEAKKTYDNAVASGISAGHVALNARDSNRFTVSVNIEPESKATFYLTYEELLKRQNGQYDIVINLHPGQVVKDMEVKVNINETRPLSFVMAPSLRSGNEISKNDEKLDPKAEIDHINNSTARVTFKPDIERQKELAKNLGTKEGDGLAGQFVVQYDVERDPEGGEILVSDGYFVHFFAPNDLKPLPKHVIFVLDTSGSMFGSRISQLKQAMKSILDQLKSEDSFNIVEFNSVIKVWNIPKVEVQYQEGETYYWSENSTPRPNRTGQTLPGSYEVSEQNIKQAKSVVDKLQSTGGTNIHSALQIALKLLNENKQTDDRQPIIMFLTDGDPTEGETNTETIITDVTKENVKAVPIFSLSFGQGADRSFLEKLSLKNQAFARHIYEAADATLQLESFYKYISSPLLNKVNFKYTSETVSKLTKTEFPIFFDGAELVVAGRYPIPTQPQQIDPGFAPRPEHIMDVGFVPYVNCFAGPVSKEFKPKFENPIGSLEKHWAYLTLQQILDERDVADNKTELTKKALDLALKYSFVTPVSSLVVVKPNDTKTETNLEDASTDGASYSQFAHPLHSVPSFAYRPSSGFVPGAPQYALSSNSYVGAGGFGAAGFPGAGISASVVTTPAPHFISESDSIPQATTEMTVDDLKKKLPWLANIFNAANNTIKLTPGEFILDSATPILDVPACPNTPTNATGTCVLLKECPQVHDLLTDLTTYTKYFCALNEFAGVCCPVKEEDLSKIANIQV
;
A
#
# COMPACT_ATOMS: atom_id res chain seq x y z
N MET A 1 -11.35 -49.78 33.40
CA MET A 1 -11.39 -50.55 34.68
C MET A 1 -11.73 -49.57 35.80
N ASN A 2 -12.71 -49.76 36.67
CA ASN A 2 -13.92 -50.57 36.69
C ASN A 2 -14.73 -50.01 37.88
N ILE A 3 -16.03 -49.71 37.68
CA ILE A 3 -17.14 -49.87 38.65
C ILE A 3 -17.11 -48.92 39.89
N GLY A 4 -18.10 -48.08 40.22
CA GLY A 4 -19.57 -48.20 40.09
C GLY A 4 -20.19 -48.62 41.45
N ILE A 5 -21.32 -48.02 41.86
CA ILE A 5 -22.38 -48.46 42.83
C ILE A 5 -23.19 -47.18 43.19
N SER A 6 -24.40 -46.94 42.66
CA SER A 6 -25.75 -47.54 42.95
C SER A 6 -26.52 -46.73 44.01
N PHE A 7 -27.85 -46.51 44.01
CA PHE A 7 -28.98 -46.71 43.07
C PHE A 7 -30.31 -46.32 43.82
N LEU A 8 -31.38 -45.98 43.05
CA LEU A 8 -32.85 -46.24 43.27
C LEU A 8 -33.62 -45.47 44.38
N ALA A 9 -34.92 -45.12 44.31
CA ALA A 9 -36.12 -45.51 43.53
C ALA A 9 -37.28 -44.46 43.79
N THR A 10 -38.07 -43.96 42.82
CA THR A 10 -39.44 -44.39 42.35
C THR A 10 -40.56 -44.42 43.43
N LEU A 11 -41.87 -44.11 43.24
CA LEU A 11 -42.85 -43.84 42.15
C LEU A 11 -44.21 -43.44 42.82
N LEU A 12 -45.16 -42.72 42.17
CA LEU A 12 -46.63 -42.98 42.30
C LEU A 12 -47.52 -42.23 41.25
N TYR A 13 -48.58 -42.95 40.84
CA TYR A 13 -49.68 -42.77 39.86
C TYR A 13 -50.63 -41.56 40.09
N LEU A 14 -51.70 -41.23 39.32
CA LEU A 14 -52.19 -41.23 37.91
C LEU A 14 -53.72 -40.86 37.97
N THR A 15 -54.34 -40.45 36.84
CA THR A 15 -55.78 -40.11 36.54
C THR A 15 -56.15 -38.61 36.60
N SER A 16 -56.90 -37.97 35.69
CA SER A 16 -57.43 -38.29 34.33
C SER A 16 -58.06 -37.04 33.65
N VAL A 17 -57.72 -36.82 32.37
CA VAL A 17 -58.53 -36.45 31.17
C VAL A 17 -59.43 -35.19 31.12
N LEU A 18 -59.15 -34.31 30.13
CA LEU A 18 -60.11 -33.82 29.10
C LEU A 18 -59.38 -33.17 27.90
N GLY A 19 -59.73 -33.61 26.68
CA GLY A 19 -59.66 -32.83 25.42
C GLY A 19 -58.42 -33.00 24.51
N ALA A 20 -58.56 -33.77 23.43
CA ALA A 20 -57.52 -34.17 22.47
C ALA A 20 -57.48 -33.30 21.17
N PRO A 21 -56.42 -33.42 20.33
CA PRO A 21 -56.09 -32.59 19.15
C PRO A 21 -56.53 -33.25 17.82
N PRO A 22 -55.95 -32.86 16.67
CA PRO A 22 -55.25 -33.91 15.92
C PRO A 22 -53.83 -33.56 15.42
N SER A 23 -53.06 -34.65 15.40
CA SER A 23 -51.73 -35.00 14.92
C SER A 23 -51.48 -34.74 13.41
N THR A 24 -50.27 -34.37 12.98
CA THR A 24 -49.13 -35.25 12.54
C THR A 24 -49.52 -36.24 11.42
N THR A 25 -48.75 -36.55 10.37
CA THR A 25 -47.29 -36.83 10.25
C THR A 25 -46.93 -37.05 8.77
N GLN A 26 -45.61 -37.16 8.53
CA GLN A 26 -44.86 -37.53 7.33
C GLN A 26 -45.36 -38.72 6.45
N SER A 27 -44.80 -38.71 5.23
CA SER A 27 -44.31 -39.83 4.40
C SER A 27 -45.06 -40.08 3.08
N TRP A 28 -44.26 -40.14 2.01
CA TRP A 28 -44.66 -40.40 0.63
C TRP A 28 -44.65 -41.91 0.35
N VAL A 29 -45.59 -42.39 -0.48
CA VAL A 29 -45.38 -43.29 -1.64
C VAL A 29 -46.72 -43.68 -2.32
N THR A 30 -46.74 -43.43 -3.65
CA THR A 30 -47.48 -44.06 -4.80
C THR A 30 -48.99 -43.87 -5.11
N VAL A 31 -49.24 -43.13 -6.23
CA VAL A 31 -50.08 -43.34 -7.48
C VAL A 31 -51.43 -44.10 -7.38
N PRO A 32 -52.52 -43.80 -8.18
CA PRO A 32 -52.54 -43.16 -9.51
C PRO A 32 -53.67 -42.15 -9.83
N SER A 33 -53.54 -41.42 -10.94
CA SER A 33 -54.57 -40.52 -11.50
C SER A 33 -54.89 -40.87 -12.97
N GLU A 34 -56.17 -41.16 -13.25
CA GLU A 34 -56.87 -40.99 -14.54
C GLU A 34 -57.74 -39.70 -14.40
N SER A 35 -58.00 -38.83 -15.37
CA SER A 35 -57.77 -38.76 -16.82
C SER A 35 -58.26 -37.40 -17.36
N LYS A 36 -57.54 -36.85 -18.36
CA LYS A 36 -58.00 -36.04 -19.54
C LYS A 36 -58.61 -34.65 -19.33
N ASP A 37 -58.38 -33.60 -20.13
CA ASP A 37 -57.59 -33.24 -21.33
C ASP A 37 -57.49 -31.69 -21.27
N VAL A 38 -56.45 -31.00 -21.77
CA VAL A 38 -56.37 -30.39 -23.11
C VAL A 38 -54.94 -29.88 -23.30
N LEU A 39 -54.44 -30.06 -24.53
CA LEU A 39 -53.10 -29.80 -25.05
C LEU A 39 -52.65 -28.33 -24.95
N ASP A 40 -51.49 -28.10 -24.36
CA ASP A 40 -50.56 -27.02 -24.74
C ASP A 40 -49.16 -27.61 -24.87
N VAL A 41 -48.48 -27.24 -25.96
CA VAL A 41 -47.19 -27.81 -26.37
C VAL A 41 -46.07 -27.22 -25.51
N GLU A 42 -45.63 -27.95 -24.49
CA GLU A 42 -44.38 -27.66 -23.78
C GLU A 42 -43.19 -28.07 -24.68
N GLY A 43 -42.38 -27.08 -25.08
CA GLY A 43 -41.04 -27.32 -25.60
C GLY A 43 -40.17 -28.02 -24.56
N PRO A 44 -39.15 -28.80 -24.98
CA PRO A 44 -38.34 -29.56 -24.04
C PRO A 44 -37.63 -28.65 -23.03
N PRO A 45 -37.41 -29.11 -21.78
CA PRO A 45 -36.77 -28.34 -20.74
C PRO A 45 -35.37 -27.95 -21.22
N GLN A 46 -35.13 -26.65 -21.38
CA GLN A 46 -33.77 -26.15 -21.56
C GLN A 46 -33.00 -26.48 -20.28
N SER A 47 -32.01 -27.37 -20.39
CA SER A 47 -30.98 -27.50 -19.37
C SER A 47 -30.40 -26.11 -19.17
N GLU A 48 -30.50 -25.53 -17.96
CA GLU A 48 -29.65 -24.42 -17.57
C GLU A 48 -28.21 -24.91 -17.70
N ALA A 49 -27.57 -24.57 -18.82
CA ALA A 49 -26.17 -24.86 -19.03
C ALA A 49 -25.39 -24.21 -17.88
N GLU A 50 -24.61 -25.02 -17.13
CA GLU A 50 -23.68 -24.50 -16.13
C GLU A 50 -22.90 -23.33 -16.74
N LYS A 51 -23.07 -22.11 -16.17
CA LYS A 51 -22.31 -20.93 -16.60
C LYS A 51 -20.83 -21.25 -16.52
N LYS A 52 -20.16 -21.34 -17.66
CA LYS A 52 -18.72 -21.54 -17.74
C LYS A 52 -18.04 -20.22 -17.38
N VAL A 53 -17.53 -20.13 -16.15
CA VAL A 53 -16.78 -18.94 -15.71
C VAL A 53 -15.41 -18.87 -16.40
N PRO A 54 -14.89 -17.67 -16.68
CA PRO A 54 -13.54 -17.51 -17.20
C PRO A 54 -12.49 -18.18 -16.31
N LYS A 55 -11.53 -18.89 -16.91
CA LYS A 55 -10.51 -19.64 -16.17
C LYS A 55 -9.16 -18.94 -16.15
N ILE A 56 -8.53 -18.92 -14.98
CA ILE A 56 -7.15 -18.43 -14.81
C ILE A 56 -6.20 -19.53 -15.27
N SER A 57 -5.52 -19.28 -16.39
CA SER A 57 -4.50 -20.19 -16.94
C SER A 57 -3.18 -20.11 -16.18
N SER A 58 -2.78 -18.90 -15.76
CA SER A 58 -1.57 -18.70 -14.97
C SER A 58 -1.70 -17.52 -14.02
N MET A 59 -1.07 -17.62 -12.85
CA MET A 59 -0.91 -16.53 -11.89
C MET A 59 0.53 -16.49 -11.39
N ASN A 60 1.25 -15.43 -11.74
CA ASN A 60 2.64 -15.23 -11.33
C ASN A 60 2.75 -13.98 -10.46
N VAL A 61 3.42 -14.11 -9.32
CA VAL A 61 3.74 -12.97 -8.45
C VAL A 61 5.25 -12.87 -8.34
N GLU A 62 5.81 -11.72 -8.71
CA GLU A 62 7.24 -11.46 -8.59
C GLU A 62 7.48 -10.23 -7.72
N THR A 63 8.20 -10.41 -6.62
CA THR A 63 8.62 -9.35 -5.72
C THR A 63 10.12 -9.17 -5.82
N ASN A 64 10.57 -7.96 -6.15
CA ASN A 64 11.97 -7.56 -6.14
C ASN A 64 12.20 -6.60 -4.98
N VAL A 65 13.10 -6.95 -4.06
CA VAL A 65 13.43 -6.15 -2.88
C VAL A 65 14.84 -5.61 -3.00
N THR A 66 14.98 -4.28 -2.93
CA THR A 66 16.27 -3.58 -2.92
C THR A 66 16.28 -2.51 -1.85
N ASN A 67 17.31 -2.49 -0.99
CA ASN A 67 17.43 -1.53 0.11
C ASN A 67 16.11 -1.46 0.93
N ARG A 68 15.55 -2.62 1.34
CA ARG A 68 14.26 -2.75 2.04
C ARG A 68 13.02 -2.27 1.27
N PHE A 69 13.14 -1.85 0.01
CA PHE A 69 12.01 -1.41 -0.80
C PHE A 69 11.57 -2.53 -1.73
N ALA A 70 10.33 -2.96 -1.57
CA ALA A 70 9.74 -4.07 -2.29
C ALA A 70 8.85 -3.56 -3.43
N THR A 71 9.13 -4.00 -4.65
CA THR A 71 8.27 -3.81 -5.82
C THR A 71 7.70 -5.17 -6.21
N THR A 72 6.38 -5.30 -6.13
CA THR A 72 5.68 -6.55 -6.48
C THR A 72 4.85 -6.39 -7.74
N VAL A 73 4.97 -7.34 -8.67
CA VAL A 73 4.18 -7.44 -9.89
C VAL A 73 3.34 -8.71 -9.85
N VAL A 74 2.02 -8.55 -9.88
CA VAL A 74 1.05 -9.66 -10.01
C VAL A 74 0.59 -9.74 -11.46
N THR A 75 0.84 -10.89 -12.09
CA THR A 75 0.41 -11.19 -13.46
C THR A 75 -0.63 -12.31 -13.44
N SER A 76 -1.83 -12.06 -13.96
CA SER A 76 -2.88 -13.09 -14.09
C SER A 76 -3.37 -13.19 -15.54
N LYS A 77 -3.34 -14.40 -16.10
CA LYS A 77 -3.82 -14.68 -17.46
C LYS A 77 -5.12 -15.45 -17.41
N VAL A 78 -6.19 -14.83 -17.90
CA VAL A 78 -7.55 -15.38 -17.92
C VAL A 78 -7.97 -15.69 -19.35
N LYS A 79 -8.65 -16.82 -19.54
CA LYS A 79 -9.28 -17.18 -20.82
C LYS A 79 -10.77 -17.43 -20.61
N ASN A 80 -11.58 -16.85 -21.49
CA ASN A 80 -12.99 -17.23 -21.61
C ASN A 80 -13.08 -18.48 -22.52
N PHE A 81 -13.70 -19.54 -22.02
CA PHE A 81 -13.93 -20.80 -22.77
C PHE A 81 -15.42 -20.98 -23.13
N ASP A 82 -16.23 -19.99 -22.84
CA ASP A 82 -17.63 -19.95 -23.23
C ASP A 82 -17.78 -19.37 -24.64
N GLU A 83 -18.84 -19.74 -25.33
CA GLU A 83 -19.21 -19.22 -26.65
C GLU A 83 -19.89 -17.85 -26.53
N LYS A 84 -20.13 -17.37 -25.30
CA LYS A 84 -20.71 -16.07 -24.98
C LYS A 84 -19.68 -15.18 -24.28
N PRO A 85 -19.79 -13.84 -24.42
CA PRO A 85 -19.00 -12.92 -23.63
C PRO A 85 -19.26 -13.16 -22.14
N GLN A 86 -18.19 -13.21 -21.35
CA GLN A 86 -18.25 -13.42 -19.90
C GLN A 86 -17.42 -12.37 -19.17
N GLU A 87 -17.93 -11.93 -18.02
CA GLU A 87 -17.19 -11.05 -17.14
C GLU A 87 -16.07 -11.82 -16.42
N ALA A 88 -14.85 -11.32 -16.54
CA ALA A 88 -13.70 -11.77 -15.77
C ALA A 88 -13.33 -10.74 -14.72
N THR A 89 -13.11 -11.23 -13.49
CA THR A 89 -12.74 -10.41 -12.35
C THR A 89 -11.29 -10.69 -11.97
N PHE A 90 -10.49 -9.63 -11.89
CA PHE A 90 -9.14 -9.66 -11.33
C PHE A 90 -9.18 -9.00 -9.95
N SER A 91 -8.82 -9.75 -8.91
CA SER A 91 -8.80 -9.24 -7.53
C SER A 91 -7.50 -9.60 -6.82
N VAL A 92 -6.90 -8.63 -6.13
CA VAL A 92 -5.67 -8.78 -5.35
C VAL A 92 -5.84 -8.06 -4.01
N VAL A 93 -5.42 -8.70 -2.92
CA VAL A 93 -5.35 -8.07 -1.60
C VAL A 93 -3.91 -7.59 -1.38
N LEU A 94 -3.74 -6.30 -1.14
CA LEU A 94 -2.47 -5.64 -0.94
C LEU A 94 -2.09 -5.64 0.55
N PRO A 95 -0.79 -5.62 0.87
CA PRO A 95 -0.32 -5.21 2.20
C PRO A 95 -0.86 -3.82 2.56
N GLU A 96 -1.16 -3.58 3.85
CA GLU A 96 -1.70 -2.27 4.31
C GLU A 96 -0.74 -1.11 4.03
N THR A 97 0.56 -1.38 3.97
CA THR A 97 1.62 -0.42 3.71
C THR A 97 1.90 -0.18 2.22
N ALA A 98 1.31 -0.95 1.31
CA ALA A 98 1.62 -0.86 -0.11
C ALA A 98 0.82 0.21 -0.85
N TYR A 99 1.49 0.89 -1.78
CA TYR A 99 0.85 1.75 -2.77
C TYR A 99 0.86 1.07 -4.13
N ILE A 100 -0.29 1.07 -4.81
CA ILE A 100 -0.33 0.69 -6.23
C ILE A 100 0.42 1.76 -7.01
N SER A 101 1.34 1.35 -7.88
CA SER A 101 2.11 2.24 -8.75
C SER A 101 1.87 2.02 -10.24
N GLY A 102 1.14 0.95 -10.60
CA GLY A 102 0.77 0.70 -11.99
C GLY A 102 -0.26 -0.41 -12.16
N PHE A 103 -1.09 -0.27 -13.19
CA PHE A 103 -1.96 -1.34 -13.66
C PHE A 103 -2.03 -1.30 -15.19
N VAL A 104 -1.88 -2.47 -15.81
CA VAL A 104 -2.06 -2.67 -17.24
C VAL A 104 -2.96 -3.87 -17.45
N MET A 105 -3.95 -3.72 -18.31
CA MET A 105 -4.80 -4.80 -18.78
C MET A 105 -4.56 -5.00 -20.26
N GLU A 106 -4.35 -6.23 -20.69
CA GLU A 106 -4.17 -6.61 -22.09
C GLU A 106 -5.31 -7.53 -22.50
N ILE A 107 -6.08 -7.17 -23.53
CA ILE A 107 -7.17 -8.00 -24.07
C ILE A 107 -6.92 -8.17 -25.57
N ASP A 108 -6.81 -9.42 -26.02
CA ASP A 108 -6.56 -9.77 -27.42
C ASP A 108 -5.41 -8.96 -28.06
N GLY A 109 -4.33 -8.75 -27.29
CA GLY A 109 -3.13 -8.01 -27.70
C GLY A 109 -3.20 -6.49 -27.56
N LYS A 110 -4.38 -5.90 -27.29
CA LYS A 110 -4.53 -4.46 -27.01
C LYS A 110 -4.25 -4.17 -25.54
N LYS A 111 -3.32 -3.26 -25.26
CA LYS A 111 -2.95 -2.85 -23.88
C LYS A 111 -3.69 -1.58 -23.46
N TYR A 112 -4.28 -1.62 -22.28
CA TYR A 112 -4.99 -0.54 -21.61
C TYR A 112 -4.25 -0.22 -20.31
N LYS A 113 -3.50 0.89 -20.32
CA LYS A 113 -2.77 1.38 -19.14
C LYS A 113 -3.70 2.22 -18.27
N ALA A 114 -3.67 1.99 -16.97
CA ALA A 114 -4.37 2.83 -16.02
C ALA A 114 -3.55 4.07 -15.66
N TYR A 115 -4.24 5.14 -15.28
CA TYR A 115 -3.63 6.40 -14.88
C TYR A 115 -4.09 6.77 -13.47
N VAL A 116 -3.17 7.36 -12.70
CA VAL A 116 -3.48 7.90 -11.38
C VAL A 116 -3.98 9.33 -11.55
N GLN A 117 -5.12 9.62 -10.95
CA GLN A 117 -5.77 10.93 -10.96
C GLN A 117 -6.19 11.33 -9.54
N GLU A 118 -6.60 12.58 -9.36
CA GLU A 118 -7.30 12.98 -8.14
C GLU A 118 -8.55 12.12 -7.94
N LYS A 119 -8.86 11.77 -6.69
CA LYS A 119 -9.97 10.87 -6.35
C LYS A 119 -11.32 11.26 -6.96
N GLU A 120 -11.69 12.55 -6.90
CA GLU A 120 -12.96 13.04 -7.45
C GLU A 120 -12.96 13.10 -8.99
N GLU A 121 -11.82 13.46 -9.59
CA GLU A 121 -11.65 13.46 -11.05
C GLU A 121 -11.71 12.04 -11.62
N ALA A 122 -11.06 11.09 -10.95
CA ALA A 122 -11.08 9.68 -11.28
C ALA A 122 -12.50 9.12 -11.30
N LYS A 123 -13.28 9.44 -10.26
CA LYS A 123 -14.67 9.05 -10.14
C LYS A 123 -15.51 9.63 -11.28
N LYS A 124 -15.34 10.91 -11.59
CA LYS A 124 -16.02 11.57 -12.72
C LYS A 124 -15.67 10.91 -14.05
N THR A 125 -14.40 10.57 -14.28
CA THR A 125 -13.96 9.88 -15.49
C THR A 125 -14.60 8.50 -15.62
N TYR A 126 -14.69 7.74 -14.52
CA TYR A 126 -15.38 6.46 -14.48
C TYR A 126 -16.88 6.59 -14.76
N ASP A 127 -17.58 7.48 -14.04
CA ASP A 127 -19.02 7.70 -14.18
C ASP A 127 -19.37 8.08 -15.63
N ASN A 128 -18.56 8.94 -16.26
CA ASN A 128 -18.72 9.34 -17.66
C ASN A 128 -18.50 8.18 -18.64
N ALA A 129 -17.51 7.32 -18.38
CA ALA A 129 -17.23 6.15 -19.22
C ALA A 129 -18.38 5.13 -19.14
N VAL A 130 -18.84 4.81 -17.93
CA VAL A 130 -19.98 3.91 -17.69
C VAL A 130 -21.25 4.46 -18.33
N ALA A 131 -21.54 5.76 -18.16
CA ALA A 131 -22.69 6.41 -18.80
C ALA A 131 -22.61 6.40 -20.34
N SER A 132 -21.40 6.37 -20.89
CA SER A 132 -21.16 6.26 -22.34
C SER A 132 -21.16 4.81 -22.84
N GLY A 133 -21.48 3.83 -21.98
CA GLY A 133 -21.46 2.41 -22.29
C GLY A 133 -20.06 1.82 -22.45
N ILE A 134 -19.02 2.58 -22.08
CA ILE A 134 -17.61 2.21 -22.20
C ILE A 134 -17.23 1.39 -20.97
N SER A 135 -16.60 0.23 -21.16
CA SER A 135 -16.09 -0.55 -20.04
C SER A 135 -14.99 0.22 -19.30
N ALA A 136 -15.17 0.49 -18.02
CA ALA A 136 -14.21 1.19 -17.19
C ALA A 136 -13.99 0.43 -15.88
N GLY A 137 -12.75 0.46 -15.38
CA GLY A 137 -12.39 -0.01 -14.05
C GLY A 137 -12.10 1.19 -13.17
N HIS A 138 -12.77 1.27 -12.01
CA HIS A 138 -12.49 2.28 -10.99
C HIS A 138 -12.07 1.61 -9.70
N VAL A 139 -10.93 2.05 -9.19
CA VAL A 139 -10.34 1.54 -7.97
C VAL A 139 -10.44 2.66 -6.95
N ALA A 140 -11.55 2.68 -6.21
CA ALA A 140 -11.65 3.45 -4.99
C ALA A 140 -11.25 2.57 -3.81
N LEU A 141 -10.29 3.05 -3.01
CA LEU A 141 -10.07 2.54 -1.66
C LEU A 141 -11.33 2.88 -0.85
N ASN A 142 -12.26 1.93 -0.73
CA ASN A 142 -13.40 2.02 0.19
C ASN A 142 -12.89 1.76 1.61
N ALA A 143 -13.39 2.53 2.60
CA ALA A 143 -12.91 2.49 3.99
C ALA A 143 -13.05 1.13 4.71
N ARG A 144 -13.84 0.20 4.16
CA ARG A 144 -14.14 -1.11 4.76
C ARG A 144 -13.28 -2.26 4.22
N ASP A 145 -12.72 -2.10 3.01
CA ASP A 145 -11.90 -3.09 2.27
C ASP A 145 -10.66 -2.41 1.65
N SER A 146 -10.04 -1.49 2.39
CA SER A 146 -9.12 -0.46 1.88
C SER A 146 -7.84 -0.97 1.23
N ASN A 147 -7.57 -2.28 1.24
CA ASN A 147 -6.41 -2.90 0.61
C ASN A 147 -6.77 -3.88 -0.51
N ARG A 148 -8.04 -4.00 -0.93
CA ARG A 148 -8.41 -4.89 -2.05
C ARG A 148 -8.50 -4.13 -3.37
N PHE A 149 -7.66 -4.52 -4.33
CA PHE A 149 -7.77 -4.11 -5.73
C PHE A 149 -8.73 -5.05 -6.45
N THR A 150 -9.74 -4.52 -7.16
CA THR A 150 -10.62 -5.33 -8.01
C THR A 150 -10.94 -4.61 -9.31
N VAL A 151 -10.82 -5.31 -10.44
CA VAL A 151 -11.25 -4.84 -11.76
C VAL A 151 -12.05 -5.96 -12.42
N SER A 152 -13.21 -5.61 -12.96
CA SER A 152 -14.03 -6.52 -13.76
C SER A 152 -14.06 -6.04 -15.21
N VAL A 153 -13.95 -6.97 -16.15
CA VAL A 153 -14.02 -6.67 -17.59
C VAL A 153 -14.73 -7.79 -18.34
N ASN A 154 -15.54 -7.42 -19.33
CA ASN A 154 -16.15 -8.39 -20.23
C ASN A 154 -15.12 -8.89 -21.25
N ILE A 155 -14.93 -10.21 -21.32
CA ILE A 155 -14.06 -10.91 -22.26
C ILE A 155 -14.93 -11.62 -23.30
N GLU A 156 -14.65 -11.39 -24.57
CA GLU A 156 -15.33 -12.03 -25.69
C GLU A 156 -15.13 -13.57 -25.69
N PRO A 157 -15.97 -14.33 -26.43
CA PRO A 157 -15.82 -15.77 -26.56
C PRO A 157 -14.43 -16.18 -27.04
N GLU A 158 -13.84 -17.22 -26.43
CA GLU A 158 -12.49 -17.74 -26.75
C GLU A 158 -11.31 -16.75 -26.62
N SER A 159 -11.58 -15.50 -26.24
CA SER A 159 -10.59 -14.45 -26.03
C SER A 159 -9.81 -14.60 -24.73
N LYS A 160 -8.69 -13.87 -24.65
CA LYS A 160 -7.78 -13.88 -23.49
C LYS A 160 -7.58 -12.48 -22.95
N ALA A 161 -7.49 -12.38 -21.62
CA ALA A 161 -7.05 -11.18 -20.93
C ALA A 161 -5.83 -11.47 -20.06
N THR A 162 -4.89 -10.53 -20.01
CA THR A 162 -3.78 -10.55 -19.06
C THR A 162 -3.80 -9.28 -18.22
N PHE A 163 -3.74 -9.44 -16.91
CA PHE A 163 -3.71 -8.34 -15.95
C PHE A 163 -2.32 -8.25 -15.34
N TYR A 164 -1.78 -7.03 -15.27
CA TYR A 164 -0.51 -6.71 -14.63
C TYR A 164 -0.78 -5.64 -13.57
N LEU A 165 -0.58 -5.97 -12.29
CA LEU A 165 -0.68 -5.03 -11.18
C LEU A 165 0.68 -4.85 -10.54
N THR A 166 1.14 -3.61 -10.40
CA THR A 166 2.37 -3.25 -9.70
C THR A 166 2.04 -2.49 -8.42
N TYR A 167 2.57 -2.96 -7.30
CA TYR A 167 2.51 -2.25 -6.03
C TYR A 167 3.86 -2.22 -5.32
N GLU A 168 4.08 -1.19 -4.53
CA GLU A 168 5.37 -0.87 -3.93
C GLU A 168 5.23 -0.53 -2.45
N GLU A 169 6.18 -0.96 -1.64
CA GLU A 169 6.24 -0.63 -0.21
C GLU A 169 7.68 -0.57 0.31
N LEU A 170 7.88 0.23 1.35
CA LEU A 170 9.09 0.14 2.18
C LEU A 170 8.82 -0.83 3.33
N LEU A 171 9.57 -1.92 3.38
CA LEU A 171 9.43 -2.95 4.40
C LEU A 171 9.80 -2.38 5.78
N LYS A 172 8.94 -2.64 6.77
CA LYS A 172 9.16 -2.21 8.15
C LYS A 172 9.70 -3.36 8.98
N ARG A 173 10.88 -3.16 9.58
CA ARG A 173 11.45 -4.17 10.48
C ARG A 173 10.67 -4.21 11.79
N GLN A 174 10.20 -5.39 12.17
CA GLN A 174 9.47 -5.63 13.41
C GLN A 174 9.94 -6.94 14.02
N ASN A 175 10.04 -7.00 15.34
CA ASN A 175 10.43 -8.22 16.06
C ASN A 175 11.73 -8.87 15.56
N GLY A 176 12.65 -8.08 15.00
CA GLY A 176 13.95 -8.55 14.54
C GLY A 176 14.01 -8.95 13.06
N GLN A 177 12.98 -8.68 12.26
CA GLN A 177 12.89 -9.17 10.88
C GLN A 177 12.02 -8.29 9.97
N TYR A 178 12.14 -8.47 8.67
CA TYR A 178 11.21 -7.96 7.67
C TYR A 178 10.30 -9.09 7.19
N ASP A 179 8.99 -8.83 7.12
CA ASP A 179 8.00 -9.74 6.57
C ASP A 179 7.53 -9.21 5.20
N ILE A 180 7.74 -10.00 4.15
CA ILE A 180 7.19 -9.77 2.82
C ILE A 180 5.91 -10.61 2.71
N VAL A 181 4.75 -9.96 2.75
CA VAL A 181 3.44 -10.63 2.79
C VAL A 181 2.78 -10.60 1.40
N ILE A 182 2.51 -11.79 0.85
CA ILE A 182 1.87 -11.95 -0.46
C ILE A 182 0.53 -12.66 -0.26
N ASN A 183 -0.58 -11.94 -0.47
CA ASN A 183 -1.91 -12.52 -0.40
C ASN A 183 -2.27 -13.24 -1.71
N LEU A 184 -2.52 -14.54 -1.65
CA LEU A 184 -2.86 -15.39 -2.79
C LEU A 184 -4.32 -15.83 -2.69
N HIS A 185 -5.17 -15.33 -3.58
CA HIS A 185 -6.62 -15.63 -3.62
C HIS A 185 -7.17 -15.66 -5.05
N PRO A 186 -6.70 -16.56 -5.94
CA PRO A 186 -7.22 -16.70 -7.30
C PRO A 186 -8.72 -17.01 -7.41
N GLY A 187 -9.36 -17.56 -6.36
CA GLY A 187 -10.79 -17.93 -6.38
C GLY A 187 -11.12 -19.13 -7.28
N GLN A 188 -10.09 -19.78 -7.81
CA GLN A 188 -10.14 -21.05 -8.53
C GLN A 188 -8.76 -21.71 -8.47
N VAL A 189 -8.70 -23.02 -8.74
CA VAL A 189 -7.42 -23.72 -8.90
C VAL A 189 -6.73 -23.26 -10.18
N VAL A 190 -5.46 -22.87 -10.08
CA VAL A 190 -4.66 -22.33 -11.19
C VAL A 190 -3.64 -23.36 -11.64
N LYS A 191 -3.57 -23.64 -12.95
CA LYS A 191 -2.63 -24.64 -13.47
C LYS A 191 -1.17 -24.23 -13.28
N ASP A 192 -0.84 -23.01 -13.70
CA ASP A 192 0.51 -22.47 -13.64
C ASP A 192 0.57 -21.33 -12.59
N MET A 193 0.85 -21.70 -11.34
CA MET A 193 0.97 -20.76 -10.23
C MET A 193 2.42 -20.67 -9.73
N GLU A 194 2.97 -19.46 -9.66
CA GLU A 194 4.34 -19.24 -9.21
C GLU A 194 4.47 -17.94 -8.43
N VAL A 195 5.19 -17.98 -7.32
CA VAL A 195 5.58 -16.81 -6.54
C VAL A 195 7.10 -16.79 -6.43
N LYS A 196 7.72 -15.66 -6.81
CA LYS A 196 9.16 -15.44 -6.72
C LYS A 196 9.44 -14.19 -5.91
N VAL A 197 10.34 -14.30 -4.95
CA VAL A 197 10.83 -13.17 -4.15
C VAL A 197 12.33 -13.10 -4.32
N ASN A 198 12.81 -12.06 -5.00
CA ASN A 198 14.23 -11.77 -5.14
C ASN A 198 14.61 -10.69 -4.12
N ILE A 199 15.52 -11.02 -3.21
CA ILE A 199 16.02 -10.12 -2.17
C ILE A 199 17.45 -9.73 -2.57
N ASN A 200 17.74 -8.43 -2.61
CA ASN A 200 19.07 -7.89 -2.88
C ASN A 200 19.35 -6.70 -1.97
N GLU A 201 20.21 -6.87 -0.97
CA GLU A 201 20.51 -5.86 0.04
C GLU A 201 21.96 -5.37 -0.03
N THR A 202 22.20 -4.16 0.49
CA THR A 202 23.55 -3.59 0.63
C THR A 202 24.41 -4.34 1.63
N ARG A 203 23.77 -5.04 2.57
CA ARG A 203 24.43 -5.79 3.65
C ARG A 203 24.11 -7.28 3.55
N PRO A 204 24.99 -8.15 4.07
CA PRO A 204 24.73 -9.59 4.07
C PRO A 204 23.39 -9.94 4.75
N LEU A 205 22.69 -10.91 4.20
CA LEU A 205 21.47 -11.47 4.76
C LEU A 205 21.85 -12.34 5.97
N SER A 206 21.28 -12.04 7.13
CA SER A 206 21.52 -12.84 8.34
C SER A 206 20.71 -14.15 8.30
N PHE A 207 19.51 -14.11 7.73
CA PHE A 207 18.70 -15.28 7.42
C PHE A 207 17.67 -14.97 6.33
N VAL A 208 17.16 -16.02 5.68
CA VAL A 208 15.98 -15.99 4.80
C VAL A 208 15.17 -17.26 5.07
N MET A 209 13.85 -17.13 5.22
CA MET A 209 12.95 -18.27 5.42
C MET A 209 11.56 -18.02 4.87
N ALA A 210 10.82 -19.10 4.61
CA ALA A 210 9.42 -19.08 4.21
C ALA A 210 8.59 -19.91 5.23
N PRO A 211 7.99 -19.29 6.25
CA PRO A 211 7.18 -20.01 7.24
C PRO A 211 5.88 -20.59 6.64
N SER A 212 5.16 -21.37 7.45
CA SER A 212 3.83 -21.90 7.11
C SER A 212 2.86 -20.79 6.65
N LEU A 213 2.05 -21.11 5.63
CA LEU A 213 1.00 -20.22 5.11
C LEU A 213 0.01 -19.82 6.20
N ARG A 214 -0.55 -18.62 6.06
CA ARG A 214 -1.56 -18.06 6.98
C ARG A 214 -2.92 -17.96 6.26
N SER A 215 -4.03 -18.10 6.98
CA SER A 215 -5.37 -17.87 6.45
C SER A 215 -5.69 -16.37 6.25
N GLY A 216 -4.91 -15.50 6.89
CA GLY A 216 -5.07 -14.04 6.88
C GLY A 216 -4.00 -13.41 7.74
N ASN A 217 -4.34 -12.37 8.51
CA ASN A 217 -3.41 -11.65 9.41
C ASN A 217 -2.98 -12.44 10.65
N GLU A 218 -3.12 -13.76 10.59
CA GLU A 218 -2.74 -14.64 11.68
C GLU A 218 -1.22 -14.69 11.82
N ILE A 219 -0.72 -14.77 13.05
CA ILE A 219 0.71 -15.01 13.25
C ILE A 219 1.01 -16.47 12.94
N SER A 220 2.05 -16.71 12.13
CA SER A 220 2.51 -18.06 11.76
C SER A 220 2.70 -18.93 13.01
N LYS A 221 1.79 -19.89 13.22
CA LYS A 221 2.13 -21.10 13.97
C LYS A 221 2.78 -22.05 12.99
N ASN A 222 3.88 -22.68 13.40
CA ASN A 222 4.47 -23.74 12.60
C ASN A 222 3.47 -24.90 12.53
N ASP A 223 2.80 -25.01 11.38
CA ASP A 223 1.97 -26.14 11.01
C ASP A 223 2.59 -26.77 9.76
N GLU A 224 3.08 -27.99 9.93
CA GLU A 224 3.74 -28.78 8.88
C GLU A 224 2.81 -29.01 7.68
N LYS A 225 1.48 -29.03 7.90
CA LYS A 225 0.50 -29.18 6.80
C LYS A 225 0.42 -27.94 5.91
N LEU A 226 0.74 -26.78 6.48
CA LEU A 226 0.74 -25.48 5.82
C LEU A 226 2.12 -25.02 5.36
N ASP A 227 3.15 -25.88 5.46
CA ASP A 227 4.49 -25.59 4.96
C ASP A 227 4.44 -25.30 3.43
N PRO A 228 4.90 -24.12 2.96
CA PRO A 228 4.93 -23.83 1.53
C PRO A 228 5.84 -24.77 0.73
N LYS A 229 6.84 -25.39 1.37
CA LYS A 229 7.93 -26.12 0.71
C LYS A 229 8.60 -25.27 -0.38
N ALA A 230 8.82 -23.99 -0.07
CA ALA A 230 9.46 -23.05 -0.97
C ALA A 230 10.96 -23.39 -1.15
N GLU A 231 11.45 -23.25 -2.37
CA GLU A 231 12.87 -23.35 -2.69
C GLU A 231 13.56 -22.01 -2.34
N ILE A 232 14.67 -22.07 -1.61
CA ILE A 232 15.42 -20.88 -1.18
C ILE A 232 16.85 -21.01 -1.71
N ASP A 233 17.16 -20.18 -2.70
CA ASP A 233 18.48 -20.10 -3.34
C ASP A 233 19.26 -18.91 -2.79
N HIS A 234 20.34 -19.17 -2.05
CA HIS A 234 21.30 -18.14 -1.67
C HIS A 234 22.29 -17.90 -2.82
N ILE A 235 22.10 -16.82 -3.57
CA ILE A 235 22.92 -16.49 -4.75
C ILE A 235 24.30 -15.99 -4.31
N ASN A 236 24.32 -15.13 -3.30
CA ASN A 236 25.52 -14.68 -2.61
C ASN A 236 25.15 -14.32 -1.15
N ASN A 237 26.04 -13.65 -0.41
CA ASN A 237 25.77 -13.31 0.99
C ASN A 237 24.69 -12.23 1.18
N SER A 238 24.43 -11.35 0.23
CA SER A 238 23.43 -10.28 0.32
C SER A 238 22.23 -10.45 -0.62
N THR A 239 22.23 -11.52 -1.43
CA THR A 239 21.19 -11.81 -2.42
C THR A 239 20.63 -13.23 -2.24
N ALA A 240 19.31 -13.34 -2.20
CA ALA A 240 18.61 -14.62 -2.15
C ALA A 240 17.37 -14.60 -3.06
N ARG A 241 16.94 -15.78 -3.51
CA ARG A 241 15.69 -15.98 -4.23
C ARG A 241 14.84 -17.04 -3.54
N VAL A 242 13.57 -16.73 -3.30
CA VAL A 242 12.59 -17.67 -2.77
C VAL A 242 11.56 -17.96 -3.86
N THR A 243 11.34 -19.24 -4.16
CA THR A 243 10.38 -19.69 -5.18
C THR A 243 9.35 -20.63 -4.56
N PHE A 244 8.06 -20.29 -4.72
CA PHE A 244 6.93 -21.12 -4.33
C PHE A 244 6.08 -21.45 -5.55
N LYS A 245 5.94 -22.74 -5.87
CA LYS A 245 5.29 -23.22 -7.10
C LYS A 245 4.36 -24.41 -6.80
N PRO A 246 3.19 -24.18 -6.19
CA PRO A 246 2.29 -25.25 -5.82
C PRO A 246 1.58 -25.83 -7.05
N ASP A 247 1.64 -27.15 -7.23
CA ASP A 247 0.83 -27.83 -8.22
C ASP A 247 -0.67 -27.85 -7.83
N ILE A 248 -1.51 -28.36 -8.73
CA ILE A 248 -2.97 -28.42 -8.56
C ILE A 248 -3.38 -29.16 -7.29
N GLU A 249 -2.74 -30.28 -6.97
CA GLU A 249 -3.11 -31.10 -5.80
C GLU A 249 -2.65 -30.42 -4.50
N ARG A 250 -1.46 -29.82 -4.51
CA ARG A 250 -0.97 -29.03 -3.39
C ARG A 250 -1.83 -27.81 -3.12
N GLN A 251 -2.33 -27.13 -4.15
CA GLN A 251 -3.27 -26.01 -3.99
C GLN A 251 -4.56 -26.45 -3.27
N LYS A 252 -5.16 -27.58 -3.68
CA LYS A 252 -6.38 -28.11 -3.03
C LYS A 252 -6.11 -28.52 -1.59
N GLU A 253 -4.97 -29.17 -1.33
CA GLU A 253 -4.58 -29.58 0.02
C GLU A 253 -4.42 -28.36 0.94
N LEU A 254 -3.69 -27.34 0.49
CA LEU A 254 -3.52 -26.09 1.22
C LEU A 254 -4.86 -25.38 1.45
N ALA A 255 -5.72 -25.30 0.43
CA ALA A 255 -7.07 -24.74 0.57
C ALA A 255 -7.87 -25.42 1.68
N LYS A 256 -7.90 -26.76 1.68
CA LYS A 256 -8.56 -27.55 2.71
C LYS A 256 -7.97 -27.30 4.10
N ASN A 257 -6.65 -27.26 4.23
CA ASN A 257 -5.97 -27.03 5.51
C ASN A 257 -6.17 -25.60 6.03
N LEU A 258 -6.33 -24.62 5.13
CA LEU A 258 -6.68 -23.23 5.44
C LEU A 258 -8.19 -23.02 5.69
N GLY A 259 -9.00 -24.07 5.55
CA GLY A 259 -10.45 -24.02 5.81
C GLY A 259 -11.29 -23.47 4.64
N THR A 260 -10.75 -23.41 3.43
CA THR A 260 -11.46 -22.99 2.21
C THR A 260 -11.85 -24.18 1.35
N LYS A 261 -12.71 -23.97 0.34
CA LYS A 261 -13.15 -25.04 -0.56
C LYS A 261 -12.03 -25.36 -1.55
N GLU A 262 -11.79 -26.65 -1.79
CA GLU A 262 -10.76 -27.11 -2.74
C GLU A 262 -10.93 -26.52 -4.16
N GLY A 263 -12.18 -26.28 -4.58
CA GLY A 263 -12.49 -25.68 -5.89
C GLY A 263 -12.08 -24.22 -6.02
N ASP A 264 -11.96 -23.48 -4.91
CA ASP A 264 -11.61 -22.05 -4.88
C ASP A 264 -10.09 -21.84 -5.04
N GLY A 265 -9.31 -22.93 -5.07
CA GLY A 265 -7.84 -22.86 -5.13
C GLY A 265 -7.22 -22.34 -3.84
N LEU A 266 -5.94 -21.96 -3.92
CA LEU A 266 -5.20 -21.45 -2.78
C LEU A 266 -5.82 -20.12 -2.29
N ALA A 267 -6.09 -20.00 -1.00
CA ALA A 267 -6.64 -18.79 -0.38
C ALA A 267 -5.93 -18.55 0.96
N GLY A 268 -4.83 -17.79 0.92
CA GLY A 268 -4.03 -17.51 2.10
C GLY A 268 -2.87 -16.54 1.84
N GLN A 269 -2.03 -16.34 2.85
CA GLN A 269 -0.83 -15.52 2.76
C GLN A 269 0.41 -16.40 2.67
N PHE A 270 1.21 -16.15 1.64
CA PHE A 270 2.58 -16.61 1.56
C PHE A 270 3.50 -15.51 2.10
N VAL A 271 4.37 -15.85 3.05
CA VAL A 271 5.24 -14.88 3.72
C VAL A 271 6.68 -15.30 3.54
N VAL A 272 7.54 -14.35 3.18
CA VAL A 272 9.00 -14.51 3.22
C VAL A 272 9.54 -13.62 4.31
N GLN A 273 10.37 -14.19 5.19
CA GLN A 273 10.96 -13.50 6.32
C GLN A 273 12.47 -13.45 6.14
N TYR A 274 13.06 -12.28 6.32
CA TYR A 274 14.50 -12.11 6.26
C TYR A 274 14.97 -11.00 7.20
N ASP A 275 16.28 -10.96 7.45
CA ASP A 275 16.93 -9.84 8.09
C ASP A 275 18.34 -9.67 7.49
N VAL A 276 18.97 -8.53 7.77
CA VAL A 276 20.36 -8.26 7.36
C VAL A 276 21.29 -8.22 8.57
N GLU A 277 22.58 -8.45 8.34
CA GLU A 277 23.61 -8.16 9.34
C GLU A 277 23.56 -6.69 9.76
N ARG A 278 23.73 -6.44 11.07
CA ARG A 278 23.55 -5.13 11.70
C ARG A 278 24.88 -4.49 12.06
N ASP A 279 24.88 -3.16 12.14
CA ASP A 279 26.08 -2.39 12.47
C ASP A 279 25.86 -1.76 13.84
N PRO A 280 26.69 -2.11 14.84
CA PRO A 280 26.51 -1.62 16.20
C PRO A 280 26.76 -0.11 16.32
N GLU A 281 27.41 0.52 15.34
CA GLU A 281 27.87 1.91 15.39
C GLU A 281 26.86 2.93 14.82
N GLY A 282 25.65 2.50 14.46
CA GLY A 282 24.58 3.43 14.02
C GLY A 282 23.90 3.06 12.72
N GLY A 283 24.10 1.84 12.24
CA GLY A 283 23.50 1.37 11.00
C GLY A 283 24.20 1.91 9.75
N GLU A 284 23.44 2.08 8.68
CA GLU A 284 23.98 2.47 7.37
C GLU A 284 23.25 3.70 6.82
N ILE A 285 23.97 4.50 6.04
CA ILE A 285 23.42 5.57 5.24
C ILE A 285 23.75 5.34 3.78
N LEU A 286 22.70 5.27 2.97
CA LEU A 286 22.78 5.10 1.53
C LEU A 286 22.63 6.47 0.88
N VAL A 287 23.47 6.77 -0.11
CA VAL A 287 23.47 8.07 -0.78
C VAL A 287 23.60 7.88 -2.30
N SER A 288 22.70 8.50 -3.08
CA SER A 288 22.74 8.47 -4.55
C SER A 288 21.86 9.59 -5.13
N ASP A 289 22.32 10.21 -6.21
CA ASP A 289 21.56 11.15 -7.04
C ASP A 289 20.85 12.28 -6.29
N GLY A 290 21.48 12.82 -5.25
CA GLY A 290 20.90 13.92 -4.45
C GLY A 290 19.84 13.46 -3.44
N TYR A 291 19.68 12.14 -3.25
CA TYR A 291 18.84 11.51 -2.24
C TYR A 291 19.67 10.67 -1.27
N PHE A 292 19.20 10.55 -0.03
CA PHE A 292 19.79 9.63 0.93
C PHE A 292 18.70 8.90 1.72
N VAL A 293 19.07 7.73 2.24
CA VAL A 293 18.27 6.94 3.18
C VAL A 293 19.18 6.44 4.29
N HIS A 294 18.87 6.79 5.53
CA HIS A 294 19.59 6.38 6.74
C HIS A 294 18.78 5.33 7.47
N PHE A 295 19.28 4.09 7.49
CA PHE A 295 18.76 2.98 8.27
C PHE A 295 19.49 2.88 9.60
N PHE A 296 18.78 3.08 10.70
CA PHE A 296 19.33 3.06 12.06
C PHE A 296 18.72 1.92 12.86
N ALA A 297 19.55 0.91 13.14
CA ALA A 297 19.21 -0.22 13.98
C ALA A 297 20.46 -0.75 14.69
N PRO A 298 21.04 -0.01 15.67
CA PRO A 298 22.17 -0.50 16.44
C PRO A 298 21.77 -1.76 17.19
N ASN A 299 22.63 -2.78 17.15
CA ASN A 299 22.50 -3.99 17.95
C ASN A 299 23.29 -3.87 19.27
N ASP A 300 23.16 -4.87 20.14
CA ASP A 300 23.94 -5.02 21.38
C ASP A 300 23.73 -3.93 22.44
N LEU A 301 22.54 -3.34 22.51
CA LEU A 301 22.15 -2.41 23.56
C LEU A 301 21.40 -3.12 24.70
N LYS A 302 21.68 -2.74 25.95
CA LYS A 302 20.90 -3.20 27.10
C LYS A 302 19.51 -2.54 27.04
N PRO A 303 18.41 -3.32 27.14
CA PRO A 303 17.07 -2.75 27.25
C PRO A 303 16.92 -1.84 28.46
N LEU A 304 16.22 -0.72 28.26
CA LEU A 304 15.86 0.22 29.31
C LEU A 304 14.74 -0.39 30.17
N PRO A 305 14.84 -0.25 31.51
CA PRO A 305 13.69 -0.46 32.38
C PRO A 305 12.51 0.40 31.92
N LYS A 306 11.31 -0.17 31.92
CA LYS A 306 10.10 0.55 31.51
C LYS A 306 9.05 0.55 32.60
N HIS A 307 8.21 1.58 32.58
CA HIS A 307 6.99 1.66 33.37
C HIS A 307 5.80 1.60 32.42
N VAL A 308 5.06 0.48 32.42
CA VAL A 308 3.94 0.27 31.49
C VAL A 308 2.58 0.34 32.20
N ILE A 309 1.69 1.17 31.68
CA ILE A 309 0.30 1.24 32.13
C ILE A 309 -0.57 0.53 31.10
N PHE A 310 -1.20 -0.56 31.52
CA PHE A 310 -2.19 -1.28 30.72
C PHE A 310 -3.56 -0.68 30.98
N VAL A 311 -4.15 -0.03 29.96
CA VAL A 311 -5.50 0.55 30.01
C VAL A 311 -6.43 -0.36 29.21
N LEU A 312 -7.23 -1.15 29.91
CA LEU A 312 -7.94 -2.30 29.38
C LEU A 312 -9.45 -2.09 29.42
N ASP A 313 -10.07 -2.15 28.24
CA ASP A 313 -11.52 -2.09 28.10
C ASP A 313 -12.18 -3.37 28.63
N THR A 314 -13.24 -3.16 29.40
CA THR A 314 -14.11 -4.19 29.97
C THR A 314 -15.58 -3.83 29.80
N SER A 315 -15.91 -3.04 28.78
CA SER A 315 -17.28 -2.73 28.38
C SER A 315 -18.07 -3.99 28.03
N GLY A 316 -19.40 -3.86 27.95
CA GLY A 316 -20.28 -4.97 27.61
C GLY A 316 -19.97 -5.64 26.26
N SER A 317 -19.43 -4.89 25.28
CA SER A 317 -19.05 -5.42 23.96
C SER A 317 -17.92 -6.43 24.02
N MET A 318 -17.04 -6.35 25.02
CA MET A 318 -15.94 -7.29 25.21
C MET A 318 -16.39 -8.71 25.59
N PHE A 319 -17.69 -8.94 25.84
CA PHE A 319 -18.21 -10.24 26.24
C PHE A 319 -17.86 -11.37 25.25
N GLY A 320 -17.59 -12.57 25.78
CA GLY A 320 -17.30 -13.77 24.98
C GLY A 320 -15.82 -13.95 24.70
N SER A 321 -15.46 -14.18 23.43
CA SER A 321 -14.08 -14.50 23.03
C SER A 321 -13.12 -13.34 23.26
N ARG A 322 -13.55 -12.08 23.04
CA ARG A 322 -12.67 -10.89 23.15
C ARG A 322 -12.06 -10.76 24.55
N ILE A 323 -12.88 -10.70 25.61
CA ILE A 323 -12.39 -10.64 26.99
C ILE A 323 -11.58 -11.89 27.37
N SER A 324 -11.95 -13.09 26.88
CA SER A 324 -11.19 -14.32 27.15
C SER A 324 -9.80 -14.26 26.52
N GLN A 325 -9.70 -13.80 25.26
CA GLN A 325 -8.45 -13.66 24.53
C GLN A 325 -7.58 -12.56 25.10
N LEU A 326 -8.19 -11.44 25.53
CA LEU A 326 -7.51 -10.37 26.26
C LEU A 326 -6.89 -10.91 27.55
N LYS A 327 -7.66 -11.65 28.37
CA LYS A 327 -7.15 -12.25 29.60
C LYS A 327 -5.99 -13.20 29.35
N GLN A 328 -6.09 -14.03 28.31
CA GLN A 328 -5.03 -14.96 27.94
C GLN A 328 -3.75 -14.21 27.53
N ALA A 329 -3.87 -13.22 26.64
CA ALA A 329 -2.75 -12.40 26.20
C ALA A 329 -2.12 -11.63 27.37
N MET A 330 -2.93 -11.00 28.22
CA MET A 330 -2.43 -10.25 29.37
C MET A 330 -1.65 -11.12 30.36
N LYS A 331 -2.05 -12.38 30.58
CA LYS A 331 -1.26 -13.30 31.42
C LYS A 331 0.12 -13.57 30.82
N SER A 332 0.21 -13.77 29.50
CA SER A 332 1.47 -13.96 28.78
C SER A 332 2.32 -12.69 28.79
N ILE A 333 1.70 -11.52 28.55
CA ILE A 333 2.36 -10.21 28.61
C ILE A 333 2.96 -9.94 29.99
N LEU A 334 2.23 -10.25 31.06
CA LEU A 334 2.71 -10.10 32.43
C LEU A 334 3.94 -10.99 32.72
N ASP A 335 4.04 -12.17 32.10
CA ASP A 335 5.23 -13.03 32.21
C ASP A 335 6.45 -12.50 31.45
N GLN A 336 6.22 -11.62 30.46
CA GLN A 336 7.29 -11.02 29.65
C GLN A 336 7.89 -9.75 30.29
N LEU A 337 7.30 -9.26 31.39
CA LEU A 337 7.83 -8.12 32.14
C LEU A 337 9.17 -8.49 32.81
N LYS A 338 10.15 -7.59 32.73
CA LYS A 338 11.48 -7.81 33.34
C LYS A 338 11.46 -7.35 34.79
N SER A 339 12.31 -7.92 35.64
CA SER A 339 12.39 -7.57 37.07
C SER A 339 12.74 -6.10 37.35
N GLU A 340 13.35 -5.39 36.38
CA GLU A 340 13.67 -3.96 36.47
C GLU A 340 12.48 -3.07 36.09
N ASP A 341 11.44 -3.64 35.45
CA ASP A 341 10.25 -2.92 35.01
C ASP A 341 9.28 -2.68 36.16
N SER A 342 8.34 -1.78 35.92
CA SER A 342 7.15 -1.64 36.75
C SER A 342 5.90 -1.46 35.91
N PHE A 343 4.73 -1.65 36.52
CA PHE A 343 3.47 -1.60 35.79
C PHE A 343 2.29 -1.13 36.64
N ASN A 344 1.22 -0.73 35.96
CA ASN A 344 -0.13 -0.55 36.52
C ASN A 344 -1.17 -1.19 35.59
N ILE A 345 -2.30 -1.61 36.15
CA ILE A 345 -3.47 -2.09 35.40
C ILE A 345 -4.64 -1.17 35.69
N VAL A 346 -5.14 -0.52 34.65
CA VAL A 346 -6.34 0.31 34.65
C VAL A 346 -7.41 -0.44 33.87
N GLU A 347 -8.45 -0.89 34.56
CA GLU A 347 -9.66 -1.44 33.95
C GLU A 347 -10.65 -0.30 33.74
N PHE A 348 -11.31 -0.23 32.58
CA PHE A 348 -12.35 0.77 32.36
C PHE A 348 -13.58 0.19 31.66
N ASN A 349 -14.73 0.78 32.00
CA ASN A 349 -16.01 0.64 31.33
C ASN A 349 -16.83 1.93 31.58
N SER A 350 -18.06 1.87 32.11
CA SER A 350 -18.76 3.05 32.66
C SER A 350 -18.00 3.71 33.82
N VAL A 351 -17.18 2.94 34.54
CA VAL A 351 -16.32 3.42 35.63
C VAL A 351 -14.86 3.02 35.37
N ILE A 352 -13.93 3.68 36.06
CA ILE A 352 -12.50 3.41 35.92
C ILE A 352 -12.03 2.78 37.22
N LYS A 353 -11.42 1.60 37.13
CA LYS A 353 -10.86 0.89 38.27
C LYS A 353 -9.35 0.81 38.13
N VAL A 354 -8.63 1.41 39.07
CA VAL A 354 -7.18 1.26 39.16
C VAL A 354 -6.89 0.17 40.17
N TRP A 355 -6.26 -0.92 39.69
CA TRP A 355 -6.07 -2.10 40.51
C TRP A 355 -4.94 -1.91 41.53
N ASN A 356 -5.23 -2.29 42.79
CA ASN A 356 -4.22 -2.36 43.85
C ASN A 356 -3.64 -3.78 43.92
N ILE A 357 -2.33 -3.92 43.75
CA ILE A 357 -1.61 -5.20 43.78
C ILE A 357 -0.87 -5.26 45.13
N PRO A 358 -1.46 -5.88 46.17
CA PRO A 358 -0.99 -5.71 47.54
C PRO A 358 0.37 -6.37 47.78
N LYS A 359 1.31 -5.60 48.34
CA LYS A 359 2.51 -6.16 48.97
C LYS A 359 2.09 -6.92 50.25
N VAL A 360 2.21 -8.25 50.21
CA VAL A 360 2.11 -9.19 51.36
C VAL A 360 0.67 -9.57 51.79
N GLU A 361 0.55 -10.80 52.28
CA GLU A 361 -0.65 -11.60 52.57
C GLU A 361 -1.80 -10.90 53.32
N VAL A 362 -3.01 -11.42 53.05
CA VAL A 362 -4.30 -11.19 53.74
C VAL A 362 -5.17 -10.06 53.15
N GLN A 363 -6.25 -10.49 52.47
CA GLN A 363 -7.37 -9.72 51.91
C GLN A 363 -7.04 -8.86 50.68
N TYR A 364 -7.44 -9.34 49.49
CA TYR A 364 -7.48 -8.52 48.27
C TYR A 364 -8.35 -7.27 48.53
N GLN A 365 -7.80 -6.07 48.40
CA GLN A 365 -8.64 -4.87 48.26
C GLN A 365 -9.15 -4.85 46.81
N GLU A 366 -10.47 -4.80 46.63
CA GLU A 366 -11.06 -4.48 45.32
C GLU A 366 -10.45 -3.16 44.82
N GLY A 367 -10.07 -3.09 43.54
CA GLY A 367 -9.44 -1.90 42.98
C GLY A 367 -10.24 -0.63 43.26
N GLU A 368 -9.58 0.52 43.30
CA GLU A 368 -10.26 1.78 43.59
C GLU A 368 -11.08 2.20 42.37
N THR A 369 -12.40 2.28 42.56
CA THR A 369 -13.32 2.80 41.54
C THR A 369 -13.32 4.32 41.58
N TYR A 370 -13.08 4.92 40.42
CA TYR A 370 -13.08 6.36 40.20
C TYR A 370 -14.30 6.77 39.38
N TYR A 371 -14.95 7.85 39.82
CA TYR A 371 -16.04 8.52 39.12
C TYR A 371 -15.58 9.92 38.69
N TRP A 372 -16.17 10.42 37.61
CA TRP A 372 -15.88 11.76 37.11
C TRP A 372 -16.98 12.72 37.52
N SER A 373 -16.58 13.85 38.09
CA SER A 373 -17.49 14.95 38.41
C SER A 373 -17.41 16.02 37.33
N GLU A 374 -18.45 16.86 37.22
CA GLU A 374 -18.56 17.98 36.25
C GLU A 374 -17.36 18.95 36.24
N ASN A 375 -16.47 18.87 37.24
CA ASN A 375 -15.27 19.71 37.38
C ASN A 375 -13.95 18.97 37.05
N SER A 376 -13.97 17.97 36.16
CA SER A 376 -12.79 17.30 35.56
C SER A 376 -11.79 16.65 36.54
N THR A 377 -12.17 16.42 37.80
CA THR A 377 -11.32 15.72 38.77
C THR A 377 -11.90 14.33 39.07
N PRO A 378 -11.11 13.25 38.90
CA PRO A 378 -11.55 11.92 39.28
C PRO A 378 -11.71 11.85 40.79
N ARG A 379 -12.88 11.39 41.26
CA ARG A 379 -13.19 11.20 42.67
C ARG A 379 -13.22 9.71 43.00
N PRO A 380 -12.38 9.21 43.93
CA PRO A 380 -12.45 7.83 44.36
C PRO A 380 -13.77 7.58 45.13
N ASN A 381 -14.31 6.38 45.00
CA ASN A 381 -15.52 5.95 45.72
C ASN A 381 -15.32 5.94 47.26
N ARG A 382 -14.07 5.93 47.74
CA ARG A 382 -13.70 6.09 49.15
C ARG A 382 -13.02 7.45 49.34
N THR A 383 -13.65 8.32 50.11
CA THR A 383 -13.16 9.69 50.37
C THR A 383 -11.79 9.66 51.08
N GLY A 384 -10.72 9.96 50.33
CA GLY A 384 -9.37 10.20 50.88
C GLY A 384 -8.25 9.28 50.39
N GLN A 385 -8.53 8.32 49.51
CA GLN A 385 -7.51 7.42 48.95
C GLN A 385 -6.82 8.06 47.72
N THR A 386 -5.49 8.04 47.72
CA THR A 386 -4.64 8.50 46.60
C THR A 386 -4.46 7.37 45.59
N LEU A 387 -4.28 7.71 44.31
CA LEU A 387 -3.96 6.71 43.27
C LEU A 387 -2.81 5.81 43.72
N PRO A 388 -2.86 4.49 43.44
CA PRO A 388 -1.78 3.60 43.80
C PRO A 388 -0.50 3.96 43.04
N GLY A 389 0.65 3.74 43.68
CA GLY A 389 1.95 3.83 43.00
C GLY A 389 2.16 2.73 41.96
N SER A 390 3.30 2.77 41.29
CA SER A 390 3.71 1.71 40.36
C SER A 390 4.09 0.41 41.08
N TYR A 391 3.87 -0.72 40.42
CA TYR A 391 4.23 -2.04 40.95
C TYR A 391 5.48 -2.59 40.30
N GLU A 392 6.49 -2.84 41.12
CA GLU A 392 7.71 -3.57 40.74
C GLU A 392 7.39 -4.98 40.27
N VAL A 393 8.15 -5.48 39.31
CA VAL A 393 7.99 -6.85 38.81
C VAL A 393 8.65 -7.85 39.77
N SER A 394 7.80 -8.60 40.49
CA SER A 394 8.20 -9.71 41.36
C SER A 394 7.27 -10.89 41.14
N GLU A 395 7.70 -12.12 41.47
CA GLU A 395 6.86 -13.31 41.33
C GLU A 395 5.50 -13.14 42.02
N GLN A 396 5.49 -12.52 43.21
CA GLN A 396 4.26 -12.25 43.95
C GLN A 396 3.36 -11.24 43.22
N ASN A 397 3.89 -10.11 42.77
CA ASN A 397 3.11 -9.08 42.09
C ASN A 397 2.57 -9.59 40.74
N ILE A 398 3.35 -10.36 39.99
CA ILE A 398 2.90 -10.98 38.74
C ILE A 398 1.79 -12.00 39.00
N LYS A 399 1.93 -12.86 40.02
CA LYS A 399 0.88 -13.82 40.40
C LYS A 399 -0.43 -13.11 40.78
N GLN A 400 -0.34 -12.02 41.54
CA GLN A 400 -1.50 -11.22 41.92
C GLN A 400 -2.10 -10.46 40.73
N ALA A 401 -1.27 -9.89 39.85
CA ALA A 401 -1.72 -9.24 38.61
C ALA A 401 -2.48 -10.22 37.71
N LYS A 402 -2.01 -11.46 37.58
CA LYS A 402 -2.74 -12.52 36.87
C LYS A 402 -4.10 -12.82 37.50
N SER A 403 -4.18 -12.83 38.84
CA SER A 403 -5.46 -12.97 39.54
C SER A 403 -6.39 -11.78 39.34
N VAL A 404 -5.85 -10.57 39.15
CA VAL A 404 -6.63 -9.39 38.75
C VAL A 404 -7.18 -9.59 37.33
N VAL A 405 -6.34 -9.99 36.39
CA VAL A 405 -6.73 -10.27 35.00
C VAL A 405 -7.84 -11.33 34.95
N ASP A 406 -7.77 -12.38 35.77
CA ASP A 406 -8.81 -13.41 35.87
C ASP A 406 -10.19 -12.85 36.27
N LYS A 407 -10.20 -11.77 37.06
CA LYS A 407 -11.42 -11.14 37.59
C LYS A 407 -12.02 -10.08 36.67
N LEU A 408 -11.36 -9.68 35.58
CA LEU A 408 -11.93 -8.72 34.63
C LEU A 408 -13.28 -9.23 34.11
N GLN A 409 -14.31 -8.38 34.09
CA GLN A 409 -15.65 -8.76 33.65
C GLN A 409 -16.19 -7.72 32.68
N SER A 410 -16.69 -8.19 31.54
CA SER A 410 -17.31 -7.34 30.52
C SER A 410 -18.67 -6.82 30.99
N THR A 411 -18.80 -5.53 31.28
CA THR A 411 -20.04 -4.88 31.71
C THR A 411 -19.97 -3.35 31.50
N GLY A 412 -21.10 -2.66 31.52
CA GLY A 412 -21.16 -1.19 31.38
C GLY A 412 -20.84 -0.70 29.96
N GLY A 413 -20.69 0.63 29.84
CA GLY A 413 -20.28 1.33 28.62
C GLY A 413 -18.76 1.55 28.54
N THR A 414 -18.32 2.58 27.83
CA THR A 414 -16.92 2.74 27.38
C THR A 414 -16.43 4.17 27.66
N ASN A 415 -15.80 4.40 28.82
CA ASN A 415 -15.31 5.72 29.23
C ASN A 415 -13.81 5.93 28.94
N ILE A 416 -13.48 6.08 27.65
CA ILE A 416 -12.10 6.18 27.15
C ILE A 416 -11.38 7.42 27.71
N HIS A 417 -12.04 8.58 27.68
CA HIS A 417 -11.45 9.86 28.07
C HIS A 417 -10.84 9.80 29.48
N SER A 418 -11.69 9.45 30.42
CA SER A 418 -11.39 9.30 31.83
C SER A 418 -10.30 8.27 32.13
N ALA A 419 -10.32 7.15 31.41
CA ALA A 419 -9.33 6.08 31.60
C ALA A 419 -7.92 6.57 31.23
N LEU A 420 -7.79 7.30 30.12
CA LEU A 420 -6.53 7.87 29.67
C LEU A 420 -6.05 9.00 30.58
N GLN A 421 -6.93 9.88 31.04
CA GLN A 421 -6.57 10.93 32.02
C GLN A 421 -6.05 10.31 33.33
N ILE A 422 -6.67 9.24 33.83
CA ILE A 422 -6.18 8.51 35.01
C ILE A 422 -4.81 7.87 34.75
N ALA A 423 -4.61 7.27 33.56
CA ALA A 423 -3.32 6.71 33.19
C ALA A 423 -2.20 7.77 33.18
N LEU A 424 -2.46 8.95 32.61
CA LEU A 424 -1.50 10.07 32.62
C LEU A 424 -1.25 10.58 34.05
N LYS A 425 -2.29 10.64 34.89
CA LYS A 425 -2.17 11.06 36.28
C LYS A 425 -1.31 10.10 37.11
N LEU A 426 -1.42 8.79 36.90
CA LEU A 426 -0.55 7.78 37.54
C LEU A 426 0.94 8.06 37.27
N LEU A 427 1.28 8.54 36.07
CA LEU A 427 2.65 8.91 35.70
C LEU A 427 3.10 10.23 36.34
N ASN A 428 2.17 11.13 36.66
CA ASN A 428 2.45 12.46 37.20
C ASN A 428 2.56 12.48 38.73
N GLU A 429 1.84 11.59 39.44
CA GLU A 429 1.83 11.55 40.91
C GLU A 429 2.98 10.74 41.53
N ASN A 430 3.74 9.99 40.74
CA ASN A 430 4.95 9.31 41.20
C ASN A 430 6.05 10.35 41.50
N LYS A 431 6.21 10.71 42.79
CA LYS A 431 7.11 11.76 43.28
C LYS A 431 8.61 11.40 43.25
N GLN A 432 8.96 10.16 42.93
CA GLN A 432 10.35 9.77 42.64
C GLN A 432 10.65 10.03 41.17
N THR A 433 11.87 10.50 40.88
CA THR A 433 12.42 10.45 39.53
C THR A 433 12.56 8.97 39.14
N ASP A 434 11.49 8.41 38.58
CA ASP A 434 11.51 7.09 37.99
C ASP A 434 12.22 7.21 36.63
N ASP A 435 13.44 6.70 36.55
CA ASP A 435 14.27 6.72 35.33
C ASP A 435 13.76 5.71 34.28
N ARG A 436 12.68 4.96 34.58
CA ARG A 436 12.04 4.05 33.63
C ARG A 436 11.39 4.79 32.48
N GLN A 437 11.44 4.18 31.31
CA GLN A 437 10.74 4.67 30.12
C GLN A 437 9.21 4.48 30.30
N PRO A 438 8.39 5.56 30.37
CA PRO A 438 6.95 5.42 30.50
C PRO A 438 6.32 5.02 29.15
N ILE A 439 5.35 4.10 29.21
CA ILE A 439 4.57 3.60 28.08
C ILE A 439 3.11 3.40 28.51
N ILE A 440 2.16 3.86 27.70
CA ILE A 440 0.72 3.53 27.86
C ILE A 440 0.33 2.57 26.73
N MET A 441 -0.21 1.41 27.10
CA MET A 441 -0.82 0.45 26.17
C MET A 441 -2.33 0.48 26.39
N PHE A 442 -3.06 1.03 25.43
CA PHE A 442 -4.50 1.24 25.48
C PHE A 442 -5.22 0.28 24.55
N LEU A 443 -6.23 -0.44 25.04
CA LEU A 443 -7.00 -1.39 24.25
C LEU A 443 -8.50 -1.15 24.43
N THR A 444 -9.24 -1.15 23.31
CA THR A 444 -10.72 -1.06 23.28
C THR A 444 -11.30 -1.81 22.08
N ASP A 445 -12.52 -2.33 22.22
CA ASP A 445 -13.29 -2.93 21.11
C ASP A 445 -14.43 -2.04 20.59
N GLY A 446 -14.59 -0.84 21.15
CA GLY A 446 -15.72 0.04 20.85
C GLY A 446 -15.39 1.53 20.92
N ASP A 447 -16.36 2.32 20.48
CA ASP A 447 -16.33 3.78 20.57
C ASP A 447 -16.64 4.27 22.00
N PRO A 448 -16.23 5.50 22.36
CA PRO A 448 -16.56 6.06 23.67
C PRO A 448 -18.08 6.28 23.81
N THR A 449 -18.68 5.74 24.87
CA THR A 449 -20.12 5.81 25.13
C THR A 449 -20.48 6.39 26.50
N GLU A 450 -19.48 6.63 27.35
CA GLU A 450 -19.62 7.11 28.71
C GLU A 450 -18.63 8.24 28.97
N GLY A 451 -19.01 9.21 29.79
CA GLY A 451 -18.19 10.41 30.01
C GLY A 451 -18.19 11.33 28.78
N GLU A 452 -17.00 11.85 28.42
CA GLU A 452 -16.83 12.56 27.14
C GLU A 452 -16.79 11.55 26.00
N THR A 453 -17.64 11.75 25.00
CA THR A 453 -17.80 10.84 23.85
C THR A 453 -17.36 11.47 22.53
N ASN A 454 -17.09 12.78 22.51
CA ASN A 454 -16.55 13.45 21.32
C ASN A 454 -15.08 13.10 21.15
N THR A 455 -14.78 12.29 20.13
CA THR A 455 -13.43 11.77 19.84
C THR A 455 -12.37 12.85 19.67
N GLU A 456 -12.70 13.99 19.05
CA GLU A 456 -11.76 15.11 18.85
C GLU A 456 -11.49 15.86 20.16
N THR A 457 -12.49 16.02 21.03
CA THR A 457 -12.31 16.55 22.39
C THR A 457 -11.40 15.63 23.20
N ILE A 458 -11.64 14.32 23.17
CA ILE A 458 -10.82 13.33 23.89
C ILE A 458 -9.36 13.41 23.46
N ILE A 459 -9.09 13.44 22.14
CA ILE A 459 -7.73 13.57 21.62
C ILE A 459 -7.10 14.86 22.14
N THR A 460 -7.82 15.99 22.07
CA THR A 460 -7.32 17.30 22.48
C THR A 460 -6.96 17.32 23.97
N ASP A 461 -7.87 16.86 24.82
CA ASP A 461 -7.70 16.87 26.27
C ASP A 461 -6.57 15.94 26.72
N VAL A 462 -6.57 14.68 26.23
CA VAL A 462 -5.52 13.70 26.54
C VAL A 462 -4.15 14.21 26.08
N THR A 463 -4.05 14.76 24.86
CA THR A 463 -2.78 15.28 24.33
C THR A 463 -2.28 16.48 25.14
N LYS A 464 -3.18 17.37 25.57
CA LYS A 464 -2.86 18.53 26.40
C LYS A 464 -2.40 18.12 27.80
N GLU A 465 -3.01 17.09 28.39
CA GLU A 465 -2.64 16.55 29.69
C GLU A 465 -1.35 15.73 29.68
N ASN A 466 -0.98 15.20 28.52
CA ASN A 466 0.24 14.43 28.30
C ASN A 466 1.49 15.32 28.21
N VAL A 467 1.72 16.14 29.24
CA VAL A 467 2.83 17.10 29.33
C VAL A 467 4.22 16.44 29.29
N LYS A 468 4.31 15.15 29.63
CA LYS A 468 5.54 14.36 29.59
C LYS A 468 5.80 13.70 28.23
N ALA A 469 4.91 13.90 27.25
CA ALA A 469 4.99 13.31 25.91
C ALA A 469 5.13 11.77 25.96
N VAL A 470 4.32 11.12 26.79
CA VAL A 470 4.34 9.67 26.97
C VAL A 470 3.71 9.01 25.75
N PRO A 471 4.37 8.02 25.12
CA PRO A 471 3.78 7.25 24.02
C PRO A 471 2.50 6.51 24.43
N ILE A 472 1.39 6.77 23.72
CA ILE A 472 0.10 6.08 23.90
C ILE A 472 -0.15 5.15 22.72
N PHE A 473 0.09 3.87 22.91
CA PHE A 473 -0.09 2.82 21.90
C PHE A 473 -1.52 2.28 21.95
N SER A 474 -2.33 2.60 20.93
CA SER A 474 -3.73 2.15 20.85
C SER A 474 -3.90 0.81 20.13
N LEU A 475 -4.76 -0.05 20.67
CA LEU A 475 -5.17 -1.32 20.09
C LEU A 475 -6.68 -1.32 19.86
N SER A 476 -7.08 -1.37 18.58
CA SER A 476 -8.48 -1.56 18.19
C SER A 476 -8.77 -3.04 18.08
N PHE A 477 -9.58 -3.60 18.98
CA PHE A 477 -9.95 -5.00 18.96
C PHE A 477 -11.26 -5.18 18.19
N GLY A 478 -11.18 -5.73 16.99
CA GLY A 478 -12.36 -6.02 16.20
C GLY A 478 -12.96 -4.81 15.49
N GLN A 479 -14.21 -4.94 15.07
CA GLN A 479 -14.82 -3.98 14.13
C GLN A 479 -15.59 -2.85 14.81
N GLY A 480 -15.72 -2.87 16.15
CA GLY A 480 -16.57 -1.94 16.88
C GLY A 480 -15.94 -0.58 17.18
N ALA A 481 -14.60 -0.48 17.17
CA ALA A 481 -13.88 0.76 17.46
C ALA A 481 -13.54 1.55 16.20
N ASP A 482 -13.70 2.88 16.24
CA ASP A 482 -13.19 3.79 15.22
C ASP A 482 -11.65 3.78 15.19
N ARG A 483 -11.11 3.11 14.17
CA ARG A 483 -9.67 2.98 13.94
C ARG A 483 -9.01 4.33 13.66
N SER A 484 -9.71 5.23 12.95
CA SER A 484 -9.20 6.57 12.61
C SER A 484 -9.03 7.41 13.87
N PHE A 485 -10.01 7.37 14.79
CA PHE A 485 -9.88 7.99 16.11
C PHE A 485 -8.66 7.47 16.87
N LEU A 486 -8.49 6.14 16.96
CA LEU A 486 -7.39 5.53 17.73
C LEU A 486 -6.01 5.78 17.12
N GLU A 487 -5.93 5.83 15.80
CA GLU A 487 -4.73 6.20 15.05
C GLU A 487 -4.34 7.66 15.30
N LYS A 488 -5.29 8.60 15.18
CA LYS A 488 -5.05 10.01 15.51
C LYS A 488 -4.61 10.20 16.96
N LEU A 489 -5.26 9.51 17.91
CA LEU A 489 -4.92 9.56 19.33
C LEU A 489 -3.45 9.14 19.55
N SER A 490 -3.04 8.02 18.95
CA SER A 490 -1.66 7.53 19.04
C SER A 490 -0.66 8.47 18.38
N LEU A 491 -0.96 8.96 17.17
CA LEU A 491 -0.08 9.87 16.42
C LEU A 491 0.16 11.20 17.15
N LYS A 492 -0.90 11.81 17.72
CA LYS A 492 -0.79 13.02 18.54
C LYS A 492 0.01 12.80 19.83
N ASN A 493 0.12 11.56 20.29
CA ASN A 493 0.82 11.16 21.51
C ASN A 493 2.05 10.30 21.22
N GLN A 494 2.78 10.61 20.14
CA GLN A 494 4.12 10.04 19.83
C GLN A 494 4.18 8.51 19.69
N ALA A 495 3.09 7.87 19.28
CA ALA A 495 2.96 6.43 19.13
C ALA A 495 2.21 6.06 17.83
N PHE A 496 1.86 4.79 17.69
CA PHE A 496 1.06 4.27 16.57
C PHE A 496 -0.04 3.35 17.09
N ALA A 497 -1.12 3.21 16.32
CA ALA A 497 -2.20 2.29 16.62
C ALA A 497 -2.03 0.96 15.86
N ARG A 498 -2.59 -0.11 16.38
CA ARG A 498 -2.69 -1.41 15.69
C ARG A 498 -4.12 -1.94 15.77
N HIS A 499 -4.55 -2.57 14.68
CA HIS A 499 -5.79 -3.30 14.64
C HIS A 499 -5.56 -4.78 14.97
N ILE A 500 -6.43 -5.33 15.82
CA ILE A 500 -6.45 -6.73 16.26
C ILE A 500 -7.71 -7.36 15.69
N TYR A 501 -7.54 -8.38 14.84
CA TYR A 501 -8.65 -9.05 14.19
C TYR A 501 -9.31 -10.07 15.14
N GLU A 502 -10.64 -10.14 15.12
CA GLU A 502 -11.41 -11.12 15.90
C GLU A 502 -11.32 -12.52 15.28
N ALA A 503 -10.17 -13.17 15.47
CA ALA A 503 -9.91 -14.51 14.98
C ALA A 503 -9.34 -15.40 16.10
N ALA A 504 -9.10 -16.68 15.80
CA ALA A 504 -8.63 -17.66 16.78
C ALA A 504 -7.24 -17.32 17.35
N ASP A 505 -6.49 -16.46 16.67
CA ASP A 505 -5.13 -16.05 16.99
C ASP A 505 -5.04 -14.63 17.60
N ALA A 506 -6.16 -13.95 17.89
CA ALA A 506 -6.16 -12.59 18.44
C ALA A 506 -5.27 -12.44 19.68
N THR A 507 -5.20 -13.48 20.52
CA THR A 507 -4.25 -13.56 21.64
C THR A 507 -2.80 -13.40 21.19
N LEU A 508 -2.39 -14.09 20.13
CA LEU A 508 -1.04 -13.96 19.58
C LEU A 508 -0.81 -12.57 18.98
N GLN A 509 -1.81 -11.98 18.32
CA GLN A 509 -1.69 -10.63 17.76
C GLN A 509 -1.39 -9.60 18.86
N LEU A 510 -2.07 -9.70 20.01
CA LEU A 510 -1.82 -8.87 21.19
C LEU A 510 -0.41 -9.11 21.77
N GLU A 511 0.00 -10.38 21.89
CA GLU A 511 1.34 -10.73 22.38
C GLU A 511 2.45 -10.23 21.46
N SER A 512 2.30 -10.37 20.15
CA SER A 512 3.26 -9.90 19.14
C SER A 512 3.37 -8.38 19.12
N PHE A 513 2.25 -7.68 19.27
CA PHE A 513 2.26 -6.23 19.44
C PHE A 513 3.02 -5.82 20.70
N TYR A 514 2.73 -6.46 21.84
CA TYR A 514 3.44 -6.15 23.07
C TYR A 514 4.93 -6.43 22.92
N LYS A 515 5.32 -7.57 22.32
CA LYS A 515 6.72 -7.92 22.03
C LYS A 515 7.43 -6.79 21.29
N TYR A 516 6.78 -6.22 20.26
CA TYR A 516 7.33 -5.12 19.47
C TYR A 516 7.64 -3.87 20.30
N ILE A 517 6.83 -3.54 21.32
CA ILE A 517 7.05 -2.38 22.20
C ILE A 517 7.68 -2.74 23.56
N SER A 518 8.00 -4.02 23.80
CA SER A 518 8.36 -4.54 25.12
C SER A 518 9.77 -4.16 25.58
N SER A 519 10.66 -3.85 24.64
CA SER A 519 12.09 -3.68 24.92
C SER A 519 12.60 -2.35 24.33
N PRO A 520 12.29 -1.20 24.97
CA PRO A 520 12.90 0.07 24.59
C PRO A 520 14.41 0.00 24.81
N LEU A 521 15.21 0.43 23.82
CA LEU A 521 16.67 0.43 23.88
C LEU A 521 17.25 1.84 24.02
N LEU A 522 16.64 2.82 23.35
CA LEU A 522 17.04 4.23 23.38
C LEU A 522 15.81 5.12 23.50
N ASN A 523 15.96 6.30 24.10
CA ASN A 523 14.96 7.34 24.09
C ASN A 523 15.51 8.65 23.49
N LYS A 524 14.59 9.52 23.03
CA LYS A 524 14.87 10.83 22.41
C LYS A 524 15.90 10.73 21.28
N VAL A 525 15.68 9.80 20.35
CA VAL A 525 16.54 9.58 19.20
C VAL A 525 16.36 10.74 18.21
N ASN A 526 17.44 11.47 17.93
CA ASN A 526 17.44 12.66 17.11
C ASN A 526 18.53 12.55 16.03
N PHE A 527 18.10 12.47 14.78
CA PHE A 527 18.97 12.44 13.62
C PHE A 527 19.38 13.86 13.25
N LYS A 528 20.68 14.09 13.14
CA LYS A 528 21.27 15.36 12.73
C LYS A 528 22.07 15.18 11.46
N TYR A 529 21.90 16.14 10.55
CA TYR A 529 22.61 16.23 9.29
C TYR A 529 23.21 17.64 9.21
N THR A 530 24.55 17.76 9.28
CA THR A 530 25.26 19.04 9.56
C THR A 530 25.38 20.02 8.39
N SER A 531 24.35 20.18 7.57
CA SER A 531 24.41 21.15 6.49
C SER A 531 23.06 21.84 6.30
N GLU A 532 23.08 23.17 6.23
CA GLU A 532 21.93 24.00 5.81
C GLU A 532 21.41 23.63 4.40
N THR A 533 22.17 22.79 3.71
CA THR A 533 21.94 22.37 2.34
C THR A 533 21.13 21.06 2.24
N VAL A 534 21.00 20.31 3.34
CA VAL A 534 20.10 19.14 3.42
C VAL A 534 18.67 19.64 3.53
N SER A 535 17.79 19.15 2.67
CA SER A 535 16.41 19.61 2.58
C SER A 535 15.43 18.46 2.40
N LYS A 536 14.14 18.77 2.60
CA LYS A 536 13.04 17.80 2.43
C LYS A 536 13.26 16.51 3.23
N LEU A 537 13.73 16.65 4.47
CA LEU A 537 13.90 15.55 5.40
C LEU A 537 12.55 14.97 5.81
N THR A 538 12.48 13.65 5.93
CA THR A 538 11.44 12.99 6.69
C THR A 538 11.68 13.16 8.19
N LYS A 539 10.75 12.68 9.03
CA LYS A 539 10.84 12.71 10.49
C LYS A 539 12.23 12.32 11.00
N THR A 540 12.85 13.20 11.77
CA THR A 540 14.20 13.04 12.32
C THR A 540 14.23 12.82 13.83
N GLU A 541 13.09 12.91 14.51
CA GLU A 541 12.98 12.76 15.96
C GLU A 541 12.04 11.62 16.31
N PHE A 542 12.55 10.65 17.07
CA PHE A 542 11.82 9.47 17.50
C PHE A 542 11.88 9.34 19.02
N PRO A 543 10.73 9.19 19.71
CA PRO A 543 10.68 9.21 21.16
C PRO A 543 11.38 8.00 21.78
N ILE A 544 11.21 6.82 21.16
CA ILE A 544 11.74 5.55 21.62
C ILE A 544 12.22 4.76 20.40
N PHE A 545 13.36 4.10 20.54
CA PHE A 545 13.81 3.02 19.66
C PHE A 545 13.66 1.69 20.38
N PHE A 546 12.91 0.75 19.79
CA PHE A 546 12.65 -0.57 20.36
C PHE A 546 13.57 -1.63 19.78
N ASP A 547 13.85 -2.65 20.57
CA ASP A 547 14.56 -3.83 20.12
C ASP A 547 13.81 -4.54 18.99
N GLY A 548 14.54 -5.04 18.01
CA GLY A 548 13.96 -5.65 16.82
C GLY A 548 13.31 -4.68 15.83
N ALA A 549 13.31 -3.36 16.09
CA ALA A 549 12.85 -2.33 15.16
C ALA A 549 13.99 -1.79 14.28
N GLU A 550 13.65 -0.88 13.39
CA GLU A 550 14.58 -0.05 12.60
C GLU A 550 13.94 1.33 12.41
N LEU A 551 14.74 2.39 12.57
CA LEU A 551 14.33 3.74 12.23
C LEU A 551 14.89 4.09 10.85
N VAL A 552 14.07 4.74 10.02
CA VAL A 552 14.46 5.13 8.67
C VAL A 552 14.21 6.61 8.49
N VAL A 553 15.24 7.32 8.02
CA VAL A 553 15.14 8.74 7.64
C VAL A 553 15.59 8.87 6.20
N ALA A 554 14.80 9.57 5.39
CA ALA A 554 15.18 9.90 4.02
C ALA A 554 15.20 11.42 3.83
N GLY A 555 15.96 11.86 2.85
CA GLY A 555 16.03 13.28 2.53
C GLY A 555 16.75 13.56 1.24
N ARG A 556 16.88 14.85 0.95
CA ARG A 556 17.65 15.33 -0.19
C ARG A 556 18.88 16.06 0.28
N TYR A 557 19.99 15.82 -0.40
CA TYR A 557 21.24 16.55 -0.22
C TYR A 557 21.61 17.22 -1.55
N PRO A 558 22.37 18.33 -1.54
CA PRO A 558 22.77 18.99 -2.76
C PRO A 558 23.88 18.20 -3.42
N ILE A 559 23.79 18.09 -4.73
CA ILE A 559 24.89 17.66 -5.56
C ILE A 559 25.67 18.95 -5.91
N PRO A 560 26.98 19.06 -5.59
CA PRO A 560 27.78 20.19 -6.01
C PRO A 560 27.70 20.36 -7.53
N THR A 561 27.35 21.55 -8.00
CA THR A 561 27.18 21.86 -9.42
C THR A 561 28.49 22.15 -10.16
N GLN A 562 29.65 22.01 -9.51
CA GLN A 562 30.94 22.24 -10.17
C GLN A 562 31.50 20.93 -10.73
N PRO A 563 31.80 20.87 -12.03
CA PRO A 563 32.73 19.89 -12.55
C PRO A 563 34.11 20.29 -12.01
N GLN A 564 34.52 19.73 -10.87
CA GLN A 564 35.94 19.42 -10.77
C GLN A 564 36.25 18.52 -11.98
N GLN A 565 37.46 18.58 -12.51
CA GLN A 565 37.86 17.72 -13.63
C GLN A 565 37.81 16.26 -13.14
N ILE A 566 36.64 15.65 -13.22
CA ILE A 566 36.41 14.29 -12.79
C ILE A 566 36.27 13.46 -14.05
N ASP A 567 37.15 12.47 -14.18
CA ASP A 567 37.14 11.49 -15.26
C ASP A 567 35.72 10.94 -15.48
N PRO A 568 35.34 10.55 -16.72
CA PRO A 568 33.99 10.10 -17.07
C PRO A 568 33.47 8.81 -16.38
N GLY A 569 34.11 8.35 -15.29
CA GLY A 569 33.72 7.20 -14.48
C GLY A 569 33.48 7.52 -12.99
N PHE A 570 33.35 8.78 -12.61
CA PHE A 570 33.25 9.20 -11.21
C PHE A 570 31.80 9.42 -10.77
N ALA A 571 31.13 8.36 -10.35
CA ALA A 571 30.01 8.51 -9.42
C ALA A 571 30.56 9.09 -8.10
N PRO A 572 29.88 10.05 -7.44
CA PRO A 572 30.34 10.58 -6.15
C PRO A 572 30.42 9.43 -5.14
N ARG A 573 31.65 9.00 -4.81
CA ARG A 573 31.89 7.98 -3.79
C ARG A 573 31.53 8.55 -2.40
N PRO A 574 31.08 7.72 -1.44
CA PRO A 574 30.85 8.09 -0.05
C PRO A 574 31.89 9.02 0.59
N GLU A 575 33.16 8.80 0.24
CA GLU A 575 34.30 9.56 0.75
C GLU A 575 34.22 11.07 0.43
N HIS A 576 33.66 11.45 -0.73
CA HIS A 576 33.54 12.86 -1.17
C HIS A 576 32.29 13.56 -0.62
N ILE A 577 31.36 12.81 -0.01
CA ILE A 577 30.14 13.37 0.60
C ILE A 577 30.47 14.06 1.94
N MET A 578 31.48 13.58 2.66
CA MET A 578 31.99 14.25 3.85
C MET A 578 32.67 15.59 3.50
N ASP A 579 33.33 15.67 2.33
CA ASP A 579 34.01 16.89 1.87
C ASP A 579 33.02 18.04 1.57
N VAL A 580 31.75 17.73 1.28
CA VAL A 580 30.68 18.74 1.09
C VAL A 580 29.94 19.07 2.39
N GLY A 581 30.44 18.60 3.54
CA GLY A 581 29.91 18.93 4.87
C GLY A 581 28.66 18.13 5.28
N PHE A 582 28.32 17.06 4.55
CA PHE A 582 27.25 16.16 4.95
C PHE A 582 27.75 15.17 6.00
N VAL A 583 27.62 15.53 7.28
CA VAL A 583 27.97 14.67 8.41
C VAL A 583 26.69 14.23 9.12
N PRO A 584 26.25 12.98 8.94
CA PRO A 584 25.14 12.40 9.68
C PRO A 584 25.60 11.92 11.05
N TYR A 585 24.82 12.18 12.09
CA TYR A 585 24.96 11.52 13.39
C TYR A 585 23.60 11.42 14.09
N VAL A 586 23.49 10.47 15.02
CA VAL A 586 22.28 10.25 15.80
C VAL A 586 22.58 10.44 17.28
N ASN A 587 21.92 11.42 17.89
CA ASN A 587 21.98 11.68 19.33
C ASN A 587 20.78 11.04 20.02
N CYS A 588 21.02 10.39 21.16
CA CYS A 588 19.99 9.70 21.92
C CYS A 588 20.42 9.47 23.37
N PHE A 589 19.58 8.81 24.15
CA PHE A 589 19.92 8.38 25.50
C PHE A 589 19.66 6.89 25.70
N ALA A 590 20.63 6.20 26.30
CA ALA A 590 20.49 4.87 26.86
C ALA A 590 20.29 5.03 28.39
N GLY A 591 19.05 5.24 28.80
CA GLY A 591 18.72 5.58 30.19
C GLY A 591 19.27 6.98 30.53
N PRO A 592 20.04 7.16 31.60
CA PRO A 592 20.61 8.46 31.96
C PRO A 592 21.84 8.85 31.10
N VAL A 593 22.34 7.95 30.24
CA VAL A 593 23.59 8.17 29.50
C VAL A 593 23.29 8.64 28.08
N SER A 594 23.83 9.79 27.68
CA SER A 594 23.79 10.24 26.29
C SER A 594 24.68 9.35 25.40
N LYS A 595 24.17 8.97 24.23
CA LYS A 595 24.92 8.25 23.20
C LYS A 595 24.85 9.00 21.87
N GLU A 596 25.95 8.93 21.14
CA GLU A 596 26.07 9.41 19.76
C GLU A 596 26.46 8.21 18.88
N PHE A 597 25.81 8.10 17.72
CA PHE A 597 26.09 7.08 16.71
C PHE A 597 26.43 7.73 15.37
N LYS A 598 27.32 7.11 14.60
CA LYS A 598 27.76 7.59 13.29
C LYS A 598 27.56 6.46 12.28
N PRO A 599 26.65 6.62 11.30
CA PRO A 599 26.39 5.55 10.37
C PRO A 599 27.56 5.30 9.43
N LYS A 600 27.65 4.07 8.92
CA LYS A 600 28.54 3.74 7.82
C LYS A 600 27.89 4.12 6.50
N PHE A 601 28.66 4.73 5.62
CA PHE A 601 28.17 5.02 4.27
C PHE A 601 28.31 3.78 3.39
N GLU A 602 27.23 3.43 2.72
CA GLU A 602 27.19 2.29 1.79
C GLU A 602 26.64 2.76 0.43
N ASN A 603 27.06 2.06 -0.64
CA ASN A 603 26.54 2.35 -1.98
C ASN A 603 25.16 1.70 -2.14
N PRO A 604 24.11 2.45 -2.51
CA PRO A 604 22.79 1.87 -2.71
C PRO A 604 22.73 0.94 -3.91
N ILE A 605 21.82 -0.01 -3.85
CA ILE A 605 21.38 -0.76 -5.03
C ILE A 605 20.29 0.04 -5.73
N GLY A 606 20.62 0.68 -6.85
CA GLY A 606 19.68 1.49 -7.63
C GLY A 606 19.37 2.86 -7.01
N SER A 607 18.30 3.50 -7.51
CA SER A 607 17.90 4.85 -7.09
C SER A 607 17.19 4.87 -5.74
N LEU A 608 17.44 5.91 -4.94
CA LEU A 608 16.82 6.15 -3.63
C LEU A 608 15.62 7.13 -3.68
N GLU A 609 15.30 7.67 -4.86
CA GLU A 609 14.24 8.69 -4.99
C GLU A 609 12.88 8.17 -4.52
N LYS A 610 12.57 6.90 -4.84
CA LYS A 610 11.29 6.28 -4.44
C LYS A 610 11.20 6.03 -2.93
N HIS A 611 12.31 5.70 -2.25
CA HIS A 611 12.34 5.60 -0.78
C HIS A 611 11.95 6.93 -0.14
N TRP A 612 12.59 8.02 -0.60
CA TRP A 612 12.28 9.37 -0.12
C TRP A 612 10.83 9.75 -0.42
N ALA A 613 10.36 9.51 -1.65
CA ALA A 613 9.00 9.85 -2.05
C ALA A 613 7.95 9.09 -1.22
N TYR A 614 8.14 7.79 -1.04
CA TYR A 614 7.25 6.94 -0.26
C TYR A 614 7.18 7.38 1.21
N LEU A 615 8.33 7.57 1.87
CA LEU A 615 8.38 8.00 3.27
C LEU A 615 7.81 9.41 3.46
N THR A 616 8.13 10.33 2.55
CA THR A 616 7.60 11.70 2.57
C THR A 616 6.09 11.70 2.39
N LEU A 617 5.57 10.86 1.48
CA LEU A 617 4.13 10.74 1.26
C LEU A 617 3.41 10.19 2.48
N GLN A 618 3.93 9.12 3.10
CA GLN A 618 3.39 8.57 4.34
C GLN A 618 3.34 9.64 5.44
N GLN A 619 4.44 10.36 5.64
CA GLN A 619 4.49 11.41 6.64
C GLN A 619 3.47 12.54 6.38
N ILE A 620 3.33 13.00 5.14
CA ILE A 620 2.35 14.05 4.80
C ILE A 620 0.92 13.54 5.06
N LEU A 621 0.63 12.27 4.76
CA LEU A 621 -0.68 11.68 5.02
C LEU A 621 -0.97 11.57 6.52
N ASP A 622 0.01 11.12 7.33
CA ASP A 622 -0.11 11.08 8.79
C ASP A 622 -0.34 12.48 9.37
N GLU A 623 0.45 13.47 8.93
CA GLU A 623 0.30 14.88 9.32
C GLU A 623 -1.07 15.44 8.92
N ARG A 624 -1.55 15.11 7.71
CA ARG A 624 -2.87 15.51 7.23
C ARG A 624 -3.97 14.94 8.10
N ASP A 625 -3.84 13.70 8.54
CA ASP A 625 -4.89 13.02 9.29
C ASP A 625 -5.09 13.58 10.69
N VAL A 626 -4.03 14.15 11.27
CA VAL A 626 -4.05 14.85 12.57
C VAL A 626 -4.20 16.38 12.49
N ALA A 627 -4.21 16.98 11.30
CA ALA A 627 -4.30 18.42 11.11
C ALA A 627 -5.75 18.93 11.09
N ASP A 628 -5.98 20.10 11.72
CA ASP A 628 -7.29 20.78 11.70
C ASP A 628 -7.63 21.28 10.28
N ASN A 629 -6.65 21.83 9.57
CA ASN A 629 -6.78 22.24 8.17
C ASN A 629 -5.96 21.31 7.27
N LYS A 630 -6.67 20.48 6.51
CA LYS A 630 -6.08 19.45 5.65
C LYS A 630 -5.71 19.96 4.25
N THR A 631 -6.15 21.14 3.84
CA THR A 631 -6.12 21.60 2.44
C THR A 631 -4.72 21.59 1.83
N GLU A 632 -3.73 22.19 2.50
CA GLU A 632 -2.36 22.28 1.99
C GLU A 632 -1.67 20.91 1.97
N LEU A 633 -1.86 20.11 3.02
CA LEU A 633 -1.28 18.77 3.13
C LEU A 633 -1.88 17.81 2.10
N THR A 634 -3.20 17.86 1.88
CA THR A 634 -3.87 17.12 0.81
C THR A 634 -3.30 17.47 -0.55
N LYS A 635 -3.07 18.75 -0.85
CA LYS A 635 -2.46 19.18 -2.11
C LYS A 635 -1.03 18.66 -2.26
N LYS A 636 -0.19 18.79 -1.22
CA LYS A 636 1.19 18.27 -1.25
C LYS A 636 1.23 16.74 -1.44
N ALA A 637 0.35 16.02 -0.73
CA ALA A 637 0.22 14.57 -0.88
C ALA A 637 -0.22 14.21 -2.29
N LEU A 638 -1.20 14.91 -2.85
CA LEU A 638 -1.69 14.68 -4.20
C LEU A 638 -0.61 14.95 -5.25
N ASP A 639 0.11 16.07 -5.17
CA ASP A 639 1.20 16.41 -6.09
C ASP A 639 2.28 15.32 -6.11
N LEU A 640 2.63 14.79 -4.93
CA LEU A 640 3.62 13.71 -4.80
C LEU A 640 3.07 12.37 -5.30
N ALA A 641 1.82 12.04 -4.95
CA ALA A 641 1.14 10.83 -5.40
C ALA A 641 1.01 10.78 -6.93
N LEU A 642 0.65 11.89 -7.58
CA LEU A 642 0.59 12.00 -9.04
C LEU A 642 1.98 11.89 -9.66
N LYS A 643 2.99 12.59 -9.11
CA LYS A 643 4.37 12.56 -9.62
C LYS A 643 4.94 11.14 -9.65
N TYR A 644 4.71 10.36 -8.60
CA TYR A 644 5.23 8.99 -8.47
C TYR A 644 4.21 7.91 -8.82
N SER A 645 3.03 8.30 -9.33
CA SER A 645 1.92 7.40 -9.67
C SER A 645 1.48 6.49 -8.52
N PHE A 646 1.54 6.96 -7.28
CA PHE A 646 1.04 6.22 -6.13
C PHE A 646 -0.48 6.41 -5.95
N VAL A 647 -1.20 5.30 -5.80
CA VAL A 647 -2.60 5.30 -5.36
C VAL A 647 -2.63 5.38 -3.84
N THR A 648 -3.25 6.42 -3.31
CA THR A 648 -3.27 6.78 -1.88
C THR A 648 -4.65 7.26 -1.47
N PRO A 649 -4.92 7.63 -0.20
CA PRO A 649 -6.22 8.17 0.17
C PRO A 649 -6.67 9.44 -0.60
N VAL A 650 -5.74 10.18 -1.24
CA VAL A 650 -6.04 11.40 -2.04
C VAL A 650 -6.08 11.17 -3.55
N SER A 651 -5.66 10.00 -4.03
CA SER A 651 -5.55 9.67 -5.45
C SER A 651 -6.25 8.35 -5.77
N SER A 652 -6.72 8.20 -7.00
CA SER A 652 -7.39 6.98 -7.46
C SER A 652 -6.82 6.54 -8.80
N LEU A 653 -6.97 5.24 -9.08
CA LEU A 653 -6.58 4.66 -10.35
C LEU A 653 -7.80 4.51 -11.26
N VAL A 654 -7.68 4.94 -12.52
CA VAL A 654 -8.72 4.77 -13.53
C VAL A 654 -8.16 4.06 -14.76
N VAL A 655 -8.90 3.08 -15.24
CA VAL A 655 -8.68 2.43 -16.54
C VAL A 655 -9.95 2.52 -17.38
N VAL A 656 -9.81 2.93 -18.63
CA VAL A 656 -10.93 3.02 -19.58
C VAL A 656 -10.59 2.16 -20.79
N LYS A 657 -11.47 1.22 -21.15
CA LYS A 657 -11.40 0.42 -22.38
C LYS A 657 -12.37 1.05 -23.39
N PRO A 658 -11.89 1.80 -24.41
CA PRO A 658 -12.75 2.36 -25.44
C PRO A 658 -13.59 1.26 -26.12
N ASN A 659 -14.87 1.53 -26.39
CA ASN A 659 -15.71 0.60 -27.15
C ASN A 659 -15.31 0.61 -28.62
N ASP A 660 -15.05 -0.57 -29.19
CA ASP A 660 -14.80 -0.77 -30.63
C ASP A 660 -16.10 -0.65 -31.50
N THR A 661 -17.25 -0.26 -30.92
CA THR A 661 -18.56 -0.20 -31.60
C THR A 661 -19.11 1.21 -31.90
N LYS A 662 -18.29 2.27 -31.84
CA LYS A 662 -18.66 3.54 -32.49
C LYS A 662 -18.22 3.49 -33.95
N THR A 663 -19.15 3.15 -34.82
CA THR A 663 -19.11 3.52 -36.25
C THR A 663 -18.65 4.96 -36.38
N GLU A 664 -17.63 5.17 -37.21
CA GLU A 664 -17.21 6.47 -37.69
C GLU A 664 -18.43 7.26 -38.16
N THR A 665 -18.76 8.31 -37.42
CA THR A 665 -19.52 9.43 -37.95
C THR A 665 -18.66 10.67 -37.78
N ASN A 666 -18.24 11.19 -38.92
CA ASN A 666 -17.53 12.46 -39.11
C ASN A 666 -17.97 13.52 -38.10
N LEU A 667 -17.00 14.00 -37.33
CA LEU A 667 -16.96 15.36 -36.84
C LEU A 667 -15.71 16.01 -37.43
N GLU A 668 -15.80 16.31 -38.72
CA GLU A 668 -15.00 17.40 -39.29
C GLU A 668 -15.67 18.72 -38.90
N ASP A 669 -14.84 19.59 -38.30
CA ASP A 669 -14.96 21.04 -38.10
C ASP A 669 -15.20 21.54 -36.66
N ALA A 670 -14.13 21.47 -35.88
CA ALA A 670 -13.60 22.66 -35.21
C ALA A 670 -12.06 22.61 -35.27
N SER A 671 -11.49 23.47 -36.10
CA SER A 671 -10.06 23.59 -36.36
C SER A 671 -9.31 24.28 -35.20
N THR A 672 -8.00 24.00 -35.18
CA THR A 672 -6.90 24.75 -34.54
C THR A 672 -6.86 24.78 -33.00
N ASP A 673 -6.18 23.80 -32.41
CA ASP A 673 -4.93 24.03 -31.66
C ASP A 673 -4.22 22.70 -31.38
N GLY A 674 -3.02 22.54 -31.94
CA GLY A 674 -2.20 21.35 -31.80
C GLY A 674 -1.51 21.31 -30.45
N ALA A 675 -1.89 20.34 -29.60
CA ALA A 675 -1.18 20.02 -28.36
C ALA A 675 -0.90 18.51 -28.30
N SER A 676 0.22 18.12 -28.92
CA SER A 676 0.87 16.82 -28.71
C SER A 676 1.60 16.87 -27.35
N TYR A 677 1.00 16.26 -26.32
CA TYR A 677 1.64 16.08 -25.01
C TYR A 677 2.52 14.83 -25.01
N SER A 678 3.82 15.05 -25.18
CA SER A 678 4.85 14.25 -24.53
C SER A 678 4.95 14.63 -23.06
N GLN A 679 5.29 13.63 -22.26
CA GLN A 679 5.40 13.64 -20.82
C GLN A 679 6.51 14.55 -20.26
N PHE A 680 6.23 15.16 -19.12
CA PHE A 680 7.15 15.62 -18.07
C PHE A 680 8.38 16.46 -18.51
N ALA A 681 8.17 17.77 -18.60
CA ALA A 681 9.19 18.77 -18.25
C ALA A 681 8.66 19.63 -17.10
N HIS A 682 9.43 19.73 -16.01
CA HIS A 682 9.13 20.60 -14.87
C HIS A 682 9.16 22.08 -15.30
N PRO A 683 8.16 22.91 -14.98
CA PRO A 683 8.32 24.35 -15.07
C PRO A 683 9.05 24.88 -13.82
N LEU A 684 10.22 25.45 -14.04
CA LEU A 684 10.80 26.48 -13.17
C LEU A 684 9.96 27.74 -13.35
N HIS A 685 9.24 28.19 -12.30
CA HIS A 685 8.64 29.52 -12.31
C HIS A 685 9.50 30.51 -11.54
N SER A 686 10.18 31.36 -12.31
CA SER A 686 10.69 32.66 -11.90
C SER A 686 9.54 33.65 -11.73
N VAL A 687 9.53 34.35 -10.60
CA VAL A 687 8.62 35.45 -10.25
C VAL A 687 9.03 36.73 -11.01
N PRO A 688 8.08 37.55 -11.46
CA PRO A 688 8.26 39.00 -11.42
C PRO A 688 7.19 39.66 -10.54
N SER A 689 7.67 40.53 -9.66
CA SER A 689 6.87 41.43 -8.84
C SER A 689 6.28 42.55 -9.70
N PHE A 690 4.98 42.85 -9.55
CA PHE A 690 4.49 44.22 -9.65
C PHE A 690 3.26 44.43 -8.76
N ALA A 691 3.29 45.53 -8.02
CA ALA A 691 2.26 46.02 -7.12
C ALA A 691 1.27 46.92 -7.88
N TYR A 692 -0.01 46.90 -7.50
CA TYR A 692 -0.75 48.12 -7.13
C TYR A 692 -2.05 47.80 -6.37
N ARG A 693 -2.47 48.79 -5.60
CA ARG A 693 -3.40 48.81 -4.44
C ARG A 693 -4.86 49.17 -4.83
N PRO A 694 -5.83 49.23 -3.87
CA PRO A 694 -7.21 48.75 -4.00
C PRO A 694 -8.31 49.84 -3.93
N SER A 695 -9.58 49.42 -4.03
CA SER A 695 -10.77 50.07 -3.45
C SER A 695 -11.86 49.00 -3.17
N SER A 696 -12.14 48.63 -1.91
CA SER A 696 -13.23 49.10 -1.01
C SER A 696 -14.67 48.91 -1.55
N GLY A 697 -15.62 48.22 -0.90
CA GLY A 697 -15.65 47.58 0.42
C GLY A 697 -17.00 46.91 0.81
N PHE A 698 -17.01 46.35 2.04
CA PHE A 698 -18.11 46.19 3.03
C PHE A 698 -19.35 45.26 2.78
N VAL A 699 -19.28 43.97 3.18
CA VAL A 699 -19.83 43.26 4.41
C VAL A 699 -21.21 43.68 4.99
N PRO A 700 -22.03 42.83 5.69
CA PRO A 700 -22.27 41.36 5.71
C PRO A 700 -23.78 40.92 5.71
N GLY A 701 -24.04 39.60 5.60
CA GLY A 701 -25.28 38.98 6.08
C GLY A 701 -25.18 37.44 6.15
N ALA A 702 -25.37 36.88 7.35
CA ALA A 702 -25.40 35.43 7.64
C ALA A 702 -26.87 34.95 7.90
N PRO A 703 -27.13 33.72 8.36
CA PRO A 703 -27.43 32.54 7.53
C PRO A 703 -28.82 31.94 7.82
N GLN A 704 -29.33 31.02 6.98
CA GLN A 704 -30.40 30.10 7.38
C GLN A 704 -30.22 28.68 6.83
N TYR A 705 -30.52 27.73 7.73
CA TYR A 705 -30.52 26.29 7.63
C TYR A 705 -31.52 25.75 6.59
N ALA A 706 -31.20 24.62 5.96
CA ALA A 706 -32.19 23.63 5.57
C ALA A 706 -31.57 22.23 5.47
N LEU A 707 -32.09 21.34 6.32
CA LEU A 707 -32.01 19.89 6.23
C LEU A 707 -32.78 19.40 4.99
N SER A 708 -32.27 18.41 4.29
CA SER A 708 -33.13 17.34 3.76
C SER A 708 -32.37 16.03 3.53
N SER A 709 -32.73 15.08 4.38
CA SER A 709 -32.71 13.64 4.18
C SER A 709 -33.60 13.22 3.00
N ASN A 710 -33.15 12.31 2.14
CA ASN A 710 -33.74 10.96 1.99
C ASN A 710 -33.30 10.27 0.70
N SER A 711 -32.66 9.11 0.89
CA SER A 711 -32.99 7.81 0.31
C SER A 711 -34.15 7.74 -0.70
N TYR A 712 -33.94 7.06 -1.83
CA TYR A 712 -34.95 6.18 -2.41
C TYR A 712 -34.35 4.94 -3.07
N VAL A 713 -34.85 3.80 -2.59
CA VAL A 713 -34.81 2.46 -3.17
C VAL A 713 -35.92 2.37 -4.23
N GLY A 714 -35.69 1.55 -5.25
CA GLY A 714 -36.47 1.48 -6.48
C GLY A 714 -37.83 0.75 -6.44
N ALA A 715 -38.36 0.70 -7.67
CA ALA A 715 -39.26 -0.28 -8.29
C ALA A 715 -40.71 0.16 -8.57
N GLY A 716 -41.10 0.02 -9.86
CA GLY A 716 -42.41 -0.52 -10.23
C GLY A 716 -43.39 0.38 -11.00
N GLY A 717 -43.33 0.34 -12.34
CA GLY A 717 -44.40 -0.23 -13.18
C GLY A 717 -45.76 0.49 -13.41
N PHE A 718 -46.02 0.73 -14.70
CA PHE A 718 -47.30 0.73 -15.45
C PHE A 718 -48.25 1.94 -15.42
N GLY A 719 -48.73 2.31 -16.63
CA GLY A 719 -50.08 2.85 -16.83
C GLY A 719 -50.20 3.93 -17.91
N ALA A 720 -50.82 3.58 -19.03
CA ALA A 720 -50.89 4.30 -20.29
C ALA A 720 -52.00 5.40 -20.40
N ALA A 721 -52.01 6.04 -21.60
CA ALA A 721 -53.03 6.87 -22.26
C ALA A 721 -52.96 8.39 -22.00
N GLY A 722 -53.03 9.28 -22.99
CA GLY A 722 -53.17 9.20 -24.45
C GLY A 722 -53.33 10.62 -25.04
N PHE A 723 -52.74 10.83 -26.23
CA PHE A 723 -53.05 11.71 -27.40
C PHE A 723 -53.97 12.96 -27.29
N PRO A 724 -54.07 13.85 -28.32
CA PRO A 724 -53.46 13.90 -29.67
C PRO A 724 -52.78 15.27 -29.94
N GLY A 725 -52.23 15.69 -31.08
CA GLY A 725 -52.16 15.33 -32.52
C GLY A 725 -51.59 16.60 -33.19
N ALA A 726 -50.76 16.62 -34.24
CA ALA A 726 -50.90 16.27 -35.65
C ALA A 726 -49.63 16.90 -36.30
N GLY A 727 -48.91 16.41 -37.31
CA GLY A 727 -49.25 15.54 -38.42
C GLY A 727 -49.19 16.35 -39.71
N ILE A 728 -48.11 16.24 -40.51
CA ILE A 728 -48.15 16.35 -41.99
C ILE A 728 -46.85 15.86 -42.65
N SER A 729 -47.00 15.40 -43.89
CA SER A 729 -46.27 14.31 -44.54
C SER A 729 -45.31 14.73 -45.66
N ALA A 730 -44.31 13.85 -45.87
CA ALA A 730 -43.67 13.35 -47.10
C ALA A 730 -43.63 14.19 -48.41
N SER A 731 -42.47 14.14 -49.09
CA SER A 731 -42.39 13.85 -50.54
C SER A 731 -41.00 13.35 -50.97
N VAL A 732 -41.05 12.45 -51.95
CA VAL A 732 -39.97 11.68 -52.61
C VAL A 732 -39.52 12.39 -53.89
N VAL A 733 -38.23 12.34 -54.25
CA VAL A 733 -37.73 12.45 -55.65
C VAL A 733 -36.49 11.56 -55.83
N THR A 734 -36.41 10.89 -56.99
CA THR A 734 -35.47 9.83 -57.37
C THR A 734 -34.47 10.24 -58.48
N THR A 735 -33.35 9.48 -58.55
CA THR A 735 -32.40 9.23 -59.68
C THR A 735 -31.26 10.23 -59.98
N PRO A 736 -30.17 9.84 -60.69
CA PRO A 736 -29.52 8.52 -60.89
C PRO A 736 -27.96 8.52 -60.70
N ALA A 737 -27.36 7.32 -60.78
CA ALA A 737 -25.93 7.01 -60.70
C ALA A 737 -25.07 7.46 -61.92
N PRO A 738 -23.72 7.40 -61.78
CA PRO A 738 -22.91 6.78 -62.84
C PRO A 738 -21.82 5.81 -62.35
N HIS A 739 -21.47 4.89 -63.26
CA HIS A 739 -20.38 3.92 -63.26
C HIS A 739 -18.97 4.56 -63.32
N PHE A 740 -17.91 3.88 -62.84
CA PHE A 740 -16.90 3.18 -63.68
C PHE A 740 -15.56 2.79 -62.98
N ILE A 741 -15.09 1.59 -63.35
CA ILE A 741 -13.71 1.07 -63.58
C ILE A 741 -12.77 0.76 -62.40
N SER A 742 -12.41 -0.52 -62.37
CA SER A 742 -11.25 -1.16 -61.74
C SER A 742 -9.97 -0.98 -62.56
N GLU A 743 -8.82 -0.82 -61.92
CA GLU A 743 -7.55 -1.26 -62.51
C GLU A 743 -6.53 -1.65 -61.42
N SER A 744 -5.97 -2.83 -61.62
CA SER A 744 -4.82 -3.43 -60.93
C SER A 744 -3.52 -2.90 -61.53
N ASP A 745 -2.48 -2.70 -60.73
CA ASP A 745 -1.13 -3.17 -61.10
C ASP A 745 -0.10 -3.04 -59.97
N SER A 746 0.88 -3.93 -60.05
CA SER A 746 1.96 -4.23 -59.09
C SER A 746 3.29 -3.50 -59.40
N ILE A 747 4.36 -3.94 -58.69
CA ILE A 747 5.84 -3.81 -58.91
C ILE A 747 6.60 -2.62 -58.19
N PRO A 748 7.96 -2.63 -58.01
CA PRO A 748 8.74 -3.04 -56.82
C PRO A 748 9.68 -1.94 -56.21
N GLN A 749 10.28 -2.19 -55.03
CA GLN A 749 11.28 -1.30 -54.38
C GLN A 749 12.75 -1.70 -54.68
N ALA A 750 13.59 -0.70 -54.99
CA ALA A 750 15.06 -0.74 -54.88
C ALA A 750 15.55 0.63 -54.33
N THR A 751 16.40 0.64 -53.29
CA THR A 751 16.92 1.85 -52.62
C THR A 751 18.41 2.06 -52.89
N THR A 752 18.78 3.28 -53.30
CA THR A 752 20.16 3.74 -53.60
C THR A 752 20.88 4.24 -52.33
N GLU A 753 22.13 3.84 -52.07
CA GLU A 753 22.95 4.33 -50.95
C GLU A 753 23.59 5.71 -51.22
N MET A 754 23.70 6.57 -50.19
CA MET A 754 24.16 7.97 -50.28
C MET A 754 25.65 8.12 -49.91
N THR A 755 26.45 8.85 -50.70
CA THR A 755 27.91 8.99 -50.51
C THR A 755 28.32 10.21 -49.67
N VAL A 756 29.57 10.28 -49.20
CA VAL A 756 30.14 11.43 -48.45
C VAL A 756 30.12 12.72 -49.28
N ASP A 757 30.31 12.64 -50.59
CA ASP A 757 30.25 13.82 -51.46
C ASP A 757 28.81 14.31 -51.68
N ASP A 758 27.82 13.43 -51.60
CA ASP A 758 26.41 13.81 -51.57
C ASP A 758 26.03 14.48 -50.24
N LEU A 759 26.59 13.99 -49.12
CA LEU A 759 26.47 14.63 -47.81
C LEU A 759 27.04 16.05 -47.79
N LYS A 760 28.21 16.29 -48.39
CA LYS A 760 28.81 17.63 -48.45
C LYS A 760 27.98 18.60 -49.30
N LYS A 761 27.30 18.12 -50.35
CA LYS A 761 26.36 18.94 -51.13
C LYS A 761 25.12 19.31 -50.32
N LYS A 762 24.59 18.38 -49.52
CA LYS A 762 23.42 18.62 -48.67
C LYS A 762 23.74 19.45 -47.43
N LEU A 763 24.95 19.32 -46.88
CA LEU A 763 25.40 19.99 -45.66
C LEU A 763 26.67 20.80 -45.96
N PRO A 764 26.56 21.99 -46.57
CA PRO A 764 27.72 22.76 -47.03
C PRO A 764 28.72 23.12 -45.92
N TRP A 765 28.25 23.26 -44.68
CA TRP A 765 29.11 23.54 -43.52
C TRP A 765 30.06 22.40 -43.18
N LEU A 766 29.74 21.16 -43.58
CA LEU A 766 30.55 19.97 -43.30
C LEU A 766 31.93 20.07 -43.96
N ALA A 767 32.02 20.73 -45.12
CA ALA A 767 33.27 20.96 -45.82
C ALA A 767 34.29 21.77 -45.00
N ASN A 768 33.83 22.59 -44.05
CA ASN A 768 34.70 23.45 -43.23
C ASN A 768 35.39 22.71 -42.07
N ILE A 769 34.90 21.53 -41.71
CA ILE A 769 35.43 20.72 -40.59
C ILE A 769 35.91 19.34 -41.01
N PHE A 770 35.73 18.98 -42.28
CA PHE A 770 36.07 17.67 -42.83
C PHE A 770 37.53 17.61 -43.28
N ASN A 771 38.24 16.60 -42.79
CA ASN A 771 39.60 16.28 -43.20
C ASN A 771 39.59 15.12 -44.21
N ALA A 772 39.96 15.43 -45.45
CA ALA A 772 39.94 14.47 -46.55
C ALA A 772 41.04 13.39 -46.46
N ALA A 773 42.10 13.60 -45.69
CA ALA A 773 43.22 12.66 -45.61
C ALA A 773 42.87 11.37 -44.82
N ASN A 774 41.96 11.48 -43.85
CA ASN A 774 41.56 10.41 -42.94
C ASN A 774 40.02 10.24 -42.82
N ASN A 775 39.24 10.96 -43.63
CA ASN A 775 37.77 10.92 -43.66
C ASN A 775 37.11 11.25 -42.30
N THR A 776 37.72 12.18 -41.55
CA THR A 776 37.25 12.58 -40.22
C THR A 776 36.67 13.99 -40.20
N ILE A 777 35.91 14.29 -39.14
CA ILE A 777 35.50 15.63 -38.75
C ILE A 777 36.03 15.95 -37.35
N LYS A 778 36.44 17.19 -37.14
CA LYS A 778 36.93 17.65 -35.82
C LYS A 778 35.82 18.34 -35.03
N LEU A 779 35.44 17.76 -33.90
CA LEU A 779 34.48 18.32 -32.94
C LEU A 779 35.15 18.50 -31.57
N THR A 780 34.55 19.25 -30.66
CA THR A 780 35.01 19.28 -29.25
C THR A 780 34.11 18.31 -28.48
N PRO A 781 34.64 17.24 -27.85
CA PRO A 781 36.03 17.07 -27.40
C PRO A 781 36.99 16.21 -28.26
N GLY A 782 36.62 15.72 -29.46
CA GLY A 782 37.48 14.79 -30.24
C GLY A 782 37.28 14.78 -31.78
N GLU A 783 38.08 13.97 -32.47
CA GLU A 783 38.03 13.79 -33.94
C GLU A 783 37.34 12.46 -34.28
N PHE A 784 36.39 12.47 -35.22
CA PHE A 784 35.47 11.35 -35.49
C PHE A 784 35.42 10.99 -36.98
N ILE A 785 35.34 9.71 -37.32
CA ILE A 785 35.26 9.21 -38.71
C ILE A 785 33.83 9.40 -39.24
N LEU A 786 33.68 9.99 -40.44
CA LEU A 786 32.36 10.38 -40.96
C LEU A 786 31.60 9.22 -41.63
N ASP A 787 32.31 8.19 -42.08
CA ASP A 787 31.73 7.08 -42.85
C ASP A 787 32.30 5.73 -42.43
N SER A 788 31.44 4.69 -42.45
CA SER A 788 31.81 3.30 -42.22
C SER A 788 31.46 2.45 -43.44
N ALA A 789 32.37 1.56 -43.83
CA ALA A 789 32.15 0.56 -44.87
C ALA A 789 31.33 -0.66 -44.37
N THR A 790 31.15 -0.79 -43.05
CA THR A 790 30.38 -1.87 -42.42
C THR A 790 29.25 -1.29 -41.56
N PRO A 791 28.04 -1.88 -41.58
CA PRO A 791 26.93 -1.45 -40.72
C PRO A 791 27.30 -1.54 -39.24
N ILE A 792 26.99 -0.48 -38.48
CA ILE A 792 27.22 -0.45 -37.03
C ILE A 792 26.00 -1.10 -36.34
N LEU A 793 26.20 -2.26 -35.72
CA LEU A 793 25.11 -3.09 -35.17
C LEU A 793 24.62 -2.64 -33.78
N ASP A 794 25.43 -1.88 -33.04
CA ASP A 794 25.11 -1.41 -31.69
C ASP A 794 24.87 0.10 -31.72
N VAL A 795 23.59 0.48 -31.75
CA VAL A 795 23.12 1.82 -32.08
C VAL A 795 22.45 2.39 -30.82
N PRO A 796 23.15 3.17 -29.99
CA PRO A 796 22.61 3.66 -28.73
C PRO A 796 21.41 4.57 -28.95
N ALA A 797 20.43 4.46 -28.06
CA ALA A 797 19.32 5.40 -28.02
C ALA A 797 19.85 6.80 -27.64
N CYS A 798 19.25 7.83 -28.21
CA CYS A 798 19.61 9.20 -27.88
C CYS A 798 18.38 10.11 -27.70
N PRO A 799 18.42 11.02 -26.71
CA PRO A 799 17.22 11.72 -26.25
C PRO A 799 16.86 12.98 -27.07
N ASN A 800 17.80 13.51 -27.88
CA ASN A 800 17.66 14.81 -28.53
C ASN A 800 17.82 14.68 -30.05
N THR A 801 16.71 14.47 -30.77
CA THR A 801 16.69 14.59 -32.24
C THR A 801 16.33 16.02 -32.66
N PRO A 802 16.68 16.47 -33.88
CA PRO A 802 16.26 17.77 -34.41
C PRO A 802 14.73 18.00 -34.46
N THR A 803 13.94 16.93 -34.38
CA THR A 803 12.46 16.94 -34.37
C THR A 803 11.86 16.77 -32.97
N ASN A 804 12.65 16.85 -31.89
CA ASN A 804 12.19 16.72 -30.50
C ASN A 804 11.56 15.35 -30.14
N ALA A 805 11.92 14.29 -30.87
CA ALA A 805 11.53 12.90 -30.59
C ALA A 805 12.71 12.08 -30.03
N THR A 806 12.44 10.93 -29.43
CA THR A 806 13.47 9.92 -29.11
C THR A 806 14.03 9.33 -30.40
N GLY A 807 15.35 9.20 -30.47
CA GLY A 807 16.05 8.73 -31.65
C GLY A 807 17.06 7.64 -31.35
N THR A 808 17.62 7.09 -32.41
CA THR A 808 18.81 6.23 -32.37
C THR A 808 19.98 6.99 -32.98
N CYS A 809 21.14 6.86 -32.36
CA CYS A 809 22.35 7.47 -32.87
C CYS A 809 22.83 6.70 -34.11
N VAL A 810 22.67 7.23 -35.32
CA VAL A 810 23.09 6.54 -36.57
C VAL A 810 24.13 7.37 -37.30
N LEU A 811 24.82 6.80 -38.29
CA LEU A 811 25.75 7.59 -39.09
C LEU A 811 25.02 8.73 -39.79
N LEU A 812 25.69 9.87 -39.99
CA LEU A 812 25.07 11.04 -40.60
C LEU A 812 24.42 10.72 -41.96
N LYS A 813 25.01 9.82 -42.76
CA LYS A 813 24.46 9.36 -44.05
C LYS A 813 23.15 8.55 -43.92
N GLU A 814 22.93 7.89 -42.79
CA GLU A 814 21.82 6.96 -42.56
C GLU A 814 20.54 7.69 -42.09
N CYS A 815 20.62 9.00 -41.87
CA CYS A 815 19.48 9.82 -41.45
C CYS A 815 19.18 11.00 -42.41
N PRO A 816 18.76 10.74 -43.66
CA PRO A 816 18.47 11.81 -44.62
C PRO A 816 17.36 12.76 -44.18
N GLN A 817 16.43 12.31 -43.33
CA GLN A 817 15.29 13.09 -42.86
C GLN A 817 15.64 14.28 -41.96
N VAL A 818 16.85 14.31 -41.40
CA VAL A 818 17.29 15.43 -40.54
C VAL A 818 18.24 16.39 -41.25
N HIS A 819 18.73 16.08 -42.45
CA HIS A 819 19.75 16.91 -43.12
C HIS A 819 19.30 18.34 -43.35
N ASP A 820 18.03 18.54 -43.74
CA ASP A 820 17.48 19.88 -43.96
C ASP A 820 17.36 20.71 -42.66
N LEU A 821 17.40 20.04 -41.50
CA LEU A 821 17.38 20.65 -40.17
C LEU A 821 18.79 20.92 -39.62
N LEU A 822 19.82 20.32 -40.20
CA LEU A 822 21.22 20.51 -39.80
C LEU A 822 21.84 21.66 -40.61
N THR A 823 21.38 22.89 -40.36
CA THR A 823 21.75 24.05 -41.19
C THR A 823 23.18 24.54 -40.99
N ASP A 824 23.79 24.27 -39.83
CA ASP A 824 25.15 24.67 -39.48
C ASP A 824 25.79 23.73 -38.45
N LEU A 825 27.10 23.93 -38.20
CA LEU A 825 27.88 23.15 -37.24
C LEU A 825 27.34 23.24 -35.80
N THR A 826 26.81 24.38 -35.40
CA THR A 826 26.27 24.58 -34.03
C THR A 826 25.03 23.70 -33.84
N THR A 827 24.17 23.66 -34.86
CA THR A 827 22.96 22.86 -34.89
C THR A 827 23.29 21.37 -34.94
N TYR A 828 24.28 20.97 -35.76
CA TYR A 828 24.76 19.59 -35.77
C TYR A 828 25.34 19.16 -34.42
N THR A 829 26.17 19.99 -33.78
CA THR A 829 26.77 19.66 -32.48
C THR A 829 25.72 19.44 -31.38
N LYS A 830 24.56 20.10 -31.46
CA LYS A 830 23.44 19.91 -30.53
C LYS A 830 22.82 18.50 -30.62
N TYR A 831 22.86 17.89 -31.79
CA TYR A 831 22.26 16.58 -32.07
C TYR A 831 23.29 15.52 -32.43
N PHE A 832 24.57 15.83 -32.20
CA PHE A 832 25.69 14.93 -32.40
C PHE A 832 25.67 13.83 -31.36
N CYS A 833 26.02 12.63 -31.79
CA CYS A 833 26.23 11.51 -30.91
C CYS A 833 27.42 10.69 -31.46
N ALA A 834 28.28 10.21 -30.57
CA ALA A 834 29.45 9.43 -30.96
C ALA A 834 29.08 7.95 -31.05
N LEU A 835 29.36 7.32 -32.20
CA LEU A 835 29.25 5.88 -32.41
C LEU A 835 30.64 5.28 -32.34
N ASN A 836 31.14 5.02 -31.14
CA ASN A 836 32.55 4.69 -30.90
C ASN A 836 33.46 5.79 -31.47
N GLU A 837 34.19 5.50 -32.56
CA GLU A 837 35.06 6.43 -33.28
C GLU A 837 34.37 7.16 -34.45
N PHE A 838 33.09 6.88 -34.71
CA PHE A 838 32.34 7.46 -35.82
C PHE A 838 31.46 8.64 -35.41
N ALA A 839 31.28 9.55 -36.37
CA ALA A 839 30.41 10.72 -36.23
C ALA A 839 28.96 10.35 -36.54
N GLY A 840 28.12 10.33 -35.51
CA GLY A 840 26.69 10.07 -35.63
C GLY A 840 25.84 11.33 -35.57
N VAL A 841 24.55 11.14 -35.83
CA VAL A 841 23.49 12.09 -35.54
C VAL A 841 22.32 11.36 -34.88
N CYS A 842 21.68 12.03 -33.93
CA CYS A 842 20.44 11.56 -33.36
C CYS A 842 19.32 11.56 -34.41
N CYS A 843 18.96 10.36 -34.84
CA CYS A 843 17.99 10.15 -35.89
C CYS A 843 16.66 9.65 -35.32
N PRO A 844 15.52 10.26 -35.67
CA PRO A 844 14.21 9.78 -35.24
C PRO A 844 13.97 8.35 -35.70
N VAL A 845 13.49 7.49 -34.79
CA VAL A 845 13.17 6.09 -35.11
C VAL A 845 11.99 6.05 -36.07
N LYS A 846 12.11 5.35 -37.19
CA LYS A 846 10.98 5.13 -38.12
C LYS A 846 9.96 4.20 -37.46
N GLU A 847 8.67 4.49 -37.58
CA GLU A 847 7.59 3.66 -37.00
C GLU A 847 7.67 2.17 -37.41
N GLU A 848 8.25 1.86 -38.56
CA GLU A 848 8.39 0.50 -39.08
C GLU A 848 9.48 -0.34 -38.36
N ASP A 849 10.52 0.29 -37.79
CA ASP A 849 11.68 -0.42 -37.19
C ASP A 849 11.49 -0.73 -35.69
N LEU A 850 10.50 -0.14 -35.02
CA LEU A 850 10.12 -0.46 -33.64
C LEU A 850 9.61 -1.91 -33.48
N SER A 851 9.18 -2.53 -34.58
CA SER A 851 8.69 -3.92 -34.61
C SER A 851 9.80 -4.97 -34.60
N LYS A 852 11.04 -4.61 -34.97
CA LYS A 852 12.16 -5.57 -35.12
C LYS A 852 13.12 -5.58 -33.92
N ILE A 853 13.21 -4.49 -33.17
CA ILE A 853 14.08 -4.39 -31.97
C ILE A 853 13.46 -5.14 -30.77
N ALA A 854 12.16 -5.43 -30.78
CA ALA A 854 11.45 -6.17 -29.73
C ALA A 854 11.74 -7.69 -29.69
N ASN A 855 12.55 -8.24 -30.61
CA ASN A 855 12.80 -9.69 -30.72
C ASN A 855 14.24 -10.13 -30.40
N ILE A 856 15.07 -9.28 -29.79
CA ILE A 856 16.40 -9.68 -29.29
C ILE A 856 16.56 -9.23 -27.84
N GLN A 857 15.93 -9.97 -26.93
CA GLN A 857 16.42 -10.37 -25.61
C GLN A 857 15.27 -11.07 -24.88
N VAL A 858 15.26 -12.40 -24.97
CA VAL A 858 14.63 -13.31 -24.00
C VAL A 858 15.75 -14.12 -23.37
#